data_AF-A0A9C9W5D1-F1
#
_entry.id   AF-A0A9C9W5D1-F1
#
_cell.length_a   1.000
_cell.length_b   1.000
_cell.length_c   1.000
_cell.angle_alpha   90.00
_cell.angle_beta   90.00
_cell.angle_gamma   90.00
#
_symmetry.space_group_name_H-M   'P 1'
#
loop_
_entity.id
_entity.type
_entity.pdbx_description
1 polymer ?
#
loop_
_entity_poly.entity_id
_entity_poly.type
_entity_poly.pdbx_seq_one_letter_code
_entity_poly.pdbx_strand_id
1 'polypeptide(L)'
;MSALLQLRESFKLALAMTLFYWLALRMNWDQPQYGALAIIVVSLGTTGASLNKGVMRVAGTGLGALAGFVLLSWFAQSPVGMLLGVSLYLVVVAYLMQTSRQADVWFNAGFIAIAVWSSSYLRVDTAFHFATTRFLETAAGVVVFTLVSALLWPRTSRNALHQQGRTLWQQLRALFGRYRRQLLQGEATADTAKLRTAAVGTFQQLLATLDAAYADTPAIAAQKPVWERLRTSLRVFGNAQELWHESIDDCRELDLRALLPGLGEALQRLDARLEAGEALWQAPAGETTAAADSGPWLAPLDLHIEETAAATLSHSRRAALLNFLEQLKALDHSSLQLLRVLRILAGLEPAEQVRTLPLAGLDLQPLRWNPERLLRATFPALCWIAAFAFWIHVQPPGGPAIPMMAAAFGLVVVMAPVKLLALLLLLLLSMLLVVAPVYLLLMPQLESGQALLALIFLYTFVFGYLGGRSPALKLGPLMMFVMLANIGNEQSYSFMLLVNAGLMMLLGVGIVVLVQRLLSPMHPEKVLLRTLRRFFQGCARIIDSYSMGSPQRHATSRRVRRRLFESRIQPLTAQLQMVSTNLDYRQFPHNDERRVTALLHGLYSLRNRLQLLETNWERTARRSPGLLQLIQPLQGEWRRRMRAVFRRWARLQSADRLIESWRHQPGLARELEDRLDELERHGIDEGEAQSLYALIGSIDSLLEAMAELQRRMHAIDWKQWSAERF
;
A
#
# COMPACT_ATOMS: atom_id res chain seq x y z
N MET A 1 9.79 22.57 5.27
CA MET A 1 8.99 23.51 4.46
C MET A 1 9.42 24.91 4.85
N SER A 2 9.71 25.83 3.92
CA SER A 2 10.16 27.19 4.32
C SER A 2 9.02 27.97 4.99
N ALA A 3 9.33 28.86 5.94
CA ALA A 3 8.33 29.65 6.67
C ALA A 3 7.47 30.50 5.72
N LEU A 4 8.09 31.06 4.67
CA LEU A 4 7.39 31.81 3.61
C LEU A 4 6.34 30.96 2.88
N LEU A 5 6.65 29.69 2.64
CA LEU A 5 5.73 28.78 1.97
C LEU A 5 4.52 28.46 2.85
N GLN A 6 4.75 28.24 4.15
CA GLN A 6 3.67 28.06 5.12
C GLN A 6 2.75 29.28 5.16
N LEU A 7 3.31 30.50 5.22
CA LEU A 7 2.53 31.74 5.20
C LEU A 7 1.66 31.87 3.95
N ARG A 8 2.21 31.59 2.77
CA ARG A 8 1.47 31.64 1.50
C ARG A 8 0.31 30.64 1.46
N GLU A 9 0.54 29.39 1.86
CA GLU A 9 -0.52 28.37 1.85
C GLU A 9 -1.62 28.65 2.88
N SER A 10 -1.26 29.14 4.07
CA SER A 10 -2.24 29.57 5.07
C SER A 10 -3.07 30.75 4.62
N PHE A 11 -2.45 31.71 3.94
CA PHE A 11 -3.14 32.87 3.37
C PHE A 11 -4.14 32.45 2.29
N LYS A 12 -3.75 31.56 1.36
CA LYS A 12 -4.67 31.03 0.34
C LYS A 12 -5.88 30.34 0.98
N LEU A 13 -5.63 29.50 1.98
CA LEU A 13 -6.70 28.79 2.69
C LEU A 13 -7.65 29.77 3.38
N ALA A 14 -7.11 30.76 4.09
CA ALA A 14 -7.90 31.79 4.77
C ALA A 14 -8.73 32.63 3.78
N LEU A 15 -8.09 33.09 2.70
CA LEU A 15 -8.77 33.87 1.67
C LEU A 15 -9.87 33.06 0.98
N ALA A 16 -9.62 31.81 0.60
CA ALA A 16 -10.63 30.95 0.00
C ALA A 16 -11.82 30.73 0.94
N MET A 17 -11.55 30.54 2.24
CA MET A 17 -12.60 30.37 3.25
C MET A 17 -13.45 31.64 3.40
N THR A 18 -12.80 32.80 3.49
CA THR A 18 -13.48 34.09 3.60
C THR A 18 -14.30 34.41 2.34
N LEU A 19 -13.75 34.21 1.14
CA LEU A 19 -14.47 34.43 -0.12
C LEU A 19 -15.67 33.48 -0.24
N PHE A 20 -15.51 32.22 0.14
CA PHE A 20 -16.58 31.23 0.13
C PHE A 20 -17.72 31.63 1.08
N TYR A 21 -17.42 31.97 2.33
CA TYR A 21 -18.44 32.41 3.29
C TYR A 21 -19.07 33.74 2.90
N TRP A 22 -18.29 34.68 2.37
CA TRP A 22 -18.83 35.94 1.84
C TRP A 22 -19.85 35.69 0.73
N LEU A 23 -19.53 34.81 -0.23
CA LEU A 23 -20.44 34.42 -1.30
C LEU A 23 -21.68 33.71 -0.75
N ALA A 24 -21.49 32.76 0.15
CA ALA A 24 -22.58 31.98 0.72
C ALA A 24 -23.56 32.83 1.53
N LEU A 25 -23.06 33.76 2.35
CA LEU A 25 -23.90 34.69 3.11
C LEU A 25 -24.63 35.68 2.19
N ARG A 26 -23.95 36.19 1.15
CA ARG A 26 -24.57 37.06 0.14
C ARG A 26 -25.68 36.38 -0.64
N MET A 27 -25.52 35.10 -0.96
CA MET A 27 -26.49 34.29 -1.69
C MET A 27 -27.51 33.60 -0.77
N ASN A 28 -27.43 33.83 0.54
CA ASN A 28 -28.29 33.23 1.56
C ASN A 28 -28.36 31.69 1.49
N TRP A 29 -27.19 31.02 1.47
CA TRP A 29 -27.13 29.56 1.48
C TRP A 29 -27.46 28.98 2.85
N ASP A 30 -28.14 27.84 2.87
CA ASP A 30 -28.62 27.23 4.10
C ASP A 30 -27.53 26.53 4.92
N GLN A 31 -26.53 25.90 4.29
CA GLN A 31 -25.59 25.02 4.98
C GLN A 31 -24.13 25.19 4.53
N PRO A 32 -23.59 26.44 4.46
CA PRO A 32 -22.29 26.72 3.86
C PRO A 32 -21.11 25.97 4.51
N GLN A 33 -21.29 25.49 5.73
CA GLN A 33 -20.37 24.60 6.42
C GLN A 33 -19.86 23.42 5.57
N TYR A 34 -20.61 22.90 4.59
CA TYR A 34 -20.16 21.76 3.79
C TYR A 34 -19.20 22.13 2.67
N GLY A 35 -19.38 23.28 2.05
CA GLY A 35 -18.39 23.82 1.12
C GLY A 35 -17.12 24.25 1.86
N ALA A 36 -17.25 24.86 3.03
CA ALA A 36 -16.12 25.16 3.91
C ALA A 36 -15.35 23.89 4.34
N LEU A 37 -16.06 22.81 4.71
CA LEU A 37 -15.44 21.52 5.00
C LEU A 37 -14.72 20.95 3.78
N ALA A 38 -15.29 21.11 2.58
CA ALA A 38 -14.65 20.69 1.34
C ALA A 38 -13.31 21.41 1.15
N ILE A 39 -13.27 22.74 1.29
CA ILE A 39 -12.05 23.55 1.18
C ILE A 39 -10.97 23.05 2.16
N ILE A 40 -11.31 22.78 3.42
CA ILE A 40 -10.36 22.27 4.42
C ILE A 40 -9.76 20.93 3.95
N VAL A 41 -10.60 20.01 3.48
CA VAL A 41 -10.19 18.66 3.06
C VAL A 41 -9.36 18.66 1.77
N VAL A 42 -9.67 19.57 0.84
CA VAL A 42 -8.95 19.68 -0.44
C VAL A 42 -7.72 20.56 -0.36
N SER A 43 -7.52 21.33 0.72
CA SER A 43 -6.36 22.20 0.88
C SER A 43 -5.05 21.44 1.14
N LEU A 44 -4.51 20.88 0.06
CA LEU A 44 -3.28 20.11 0.00
C LEU A 44 -2.11 20.96 -0.50
N GLY A 45 -0.89 20.41 -0.42
CA GLY A 45 0.33 21.16 -0.69
C GLY A 45 0.59 21.54 -2.16
N THR A 46 -0.18 20.99 -3.10
CA THR A 46 -0.09 21.30 -4.54
C THR A 46 -1.47 21.53 -5.13
N THR A 47 -1.54 22.34 -6.20
CA THR A 47 -2.81 22.67 -6.86
C THR A 47 -3.44 21.42 -7.49
N GLY A 48 -2.65 20.51 -8.07
CA GLY A 48 -3.16 19.28 -8.68
C GLY A 48 -3.69 18.26 -7.68
N ALA A 49 -3.01 18.10 -6.54
CA ALA A 49 -3.50 17.22 -5.48
C ALA A 49 -4.84 17.73 -4.94
N SER A 50 -4.94 19.05 -4.74
CA SER A 50 -6.15 19.71 -4.28
C SER A 50 -7.30 19.56 -5.28
N LEU A 51 -7.04 19.80 -6.57
CA LEU A 51 -8.01 19.65 -7.65
C LEU A 51 -8.50 18.21 -7.77
N ASN A 52 -7.59 17.24 -7.85
CA ASN A 52 -7.94 15.83 -7.98
C ASN A 52 -8.81 15.37 -6.80
N LYS A 53 -8.43 15.76 -5.57
CA LYS A 53 -9.22 15.45 -4.37
C LYS A 53 -10.57 16.16 -4.36
N GLY A 54 -10.64 17.38 -4.88
CA GLY A 54 -11.89 18.13 -5.06
C GLY A 54 -12.85 17.47 -6.04
N VAL A 55 -12.36 17.07 -7.21
CA VAL A 55 -13.15 16.33 -8.21
C VAL A 55 -13.66 15.01 -7.64
N MET A 56 -12.81 14.25 -6.94
CA MET A 56 -13.23 13.02 -6.27
C MET A 56 -14.33 13.25 -5.25
N ARG A 57 -14.26 14.35 -4.49
CA ARG A 57 -15.25 14.70 -3.49
C ARG A 57 -16.58 15.07 -4.14
N VAL A 58 -16.59 15.89 -5.19
CA VAL A 58 -17.81 16.27 -5.93
C VAL A 58 -18.46 15.05 -6.57
N ALA A 59 -17.67 14.20 -7.24
CA ALA A 59 -18.16 12.96 -7.83
C ALA A 59 -18.75 12.00 -6.78
N GLY A 60 -18.06 11.83 -5.65
CA GLY A 60 -18.53 11.00 -4.54
C GLY A 60 -19.80 11.55 -3.90
N THR A 61 -19.92 12.87 -3.72
CA THR A 61 -21.14 13.50 -3.21
C THR A 61 -22.33 13.28 -4.15
N GLY A 62 -22.13 13.40 -5.46
CA GLY A 62 -23.18 13.11 -6.45
C GLY A 62 -23.63 11.65 -6.41
N LEU A 63 -22.69 10.70 -6.40
CA LEU A 63 -22.99 9.26 -6.28
C LEU A 63 -23.71 8.93 -4.96
N GLY A 64 -23.28 9.53 -3.85
CA GLY A 64 -23.91 9.34 -2.54
C GLY A 64 -25.30 9.93 -2.46
N ALA A 65 -25.55 11.10 -3.06
CA ALA A 65 -26.87 11.70 -3.15
C ALA A 65 -27.84 10.79 -3.94
N LEU A 66 -27.43 10.32 -5.11
CA LEU A 66 -28.21 9.39 -5.92
C LEU A 66 -28.51 8.09 -5.18
N ALA A 67 -27.50 7.48 -4.55
CA ALA A 67 -27.70 6.27 -3.74
C ALA A 67 -28.65 6.52 -2.55
N GLY A 68 -28.52 7.66 -1.87
CA GLY A 68 -29.44 8.08 -0.81
C GLY A 68 -30.88 8.16 -1.28
N PHE A 69 -31.14 8.75 -2.46
CA PHE A 69 -32.48 8.80 -3.05
C PHE A 69 -33.03 7.42 -3.40
N VAL A 70 -32.22 6.53 -3.97
CA VAL A 70 -32.66 5.16 -4.28
C VAL A 70 -33.04 4.42 -3.00
N LEU A 71 -32.21 4.52 -1.96
CA LEU A 71 -32.46 3.89 -0.66
C LEU A 71 -33.73 4.46 0.02
N LEU A 72 -33.93 5.77 -0.01
CA LEU A 72 -35.15 6.41 0.49
C LEU A 72 -36.38 5.98 -0.33
N SER A 73 -36.28 5.96 -1.65
CA SER A 73 -37.41 5.59 -2.53
C SER A 73 -37.89 4.16 -2.29
N TRP A 74 -36.97 3.22 -2.05
CA TRP A 74 -37.32 1.82 -1.81
C TRP A 74 -37.69 1.51 -0.36
N PHE A 75 -37.09 2.21 0.62
CA PHE A 75 -37.14 1.79 2.02
C PHE A 75 -37.58 2.86 3.03
N ALA A 76 -37.98 4.07 2.61
CA ALA A 76 -38.39 5.13 3.55
C ALA A 76 -39.51 4.70 4.52
N GLN A 77 -40.40 3.81 4.10
CA GLN A 77 -41.53 3.32 4.90
C GLN A 77 -41.16 2.13 5.82
N SER A 78 -40.00 1.49 5.64
CA SER A 78 -39.60 0.30 6.38
C SER A 78 -38.28 0.53 7.12
N PRO A 79 -38.30 0.71 8.45
CA PRO A 79 -37.08 0.87 9.25
C PRO A 79 -36.10 -0.30 9.08
N VAL A 80 -36.62 -1.53 8.99
CA VAL A 80 -35.81 -2.74 8.76
C VAL A 80 -35.27 -2.78 7.34
N GLY A 81 -36.07 -2.39 6.34
CA GLY A 81 -35.61 -2.26 4.95
C GLY A 81 -34.46 -1.26 4.82
N MET A 82 -34.58 -0.11 5.49
CA MET A 82 -33.55 0.92 5.51
C MET A 82 -32.26 0.43 6.19
N LEU A 83 -32.39 -0.22 7.35
CA LEU A 83 -31.28 -0.83 8.07
C LEU A 83 -30.50 -1.80 7.16
N LEU A 84 -31.18 -2.74 6.51
CA LEU A 84 -30.56 -3.75 5.65
C LEU A 84 -30.02 -3.16 4.35
N GLY A 85 -30.77 -2.25 3.72
CA GLY A 85 -30.39 -1.59 2.47
C GLY A 85 -29.13 -0.74 2.61
N VAL A 86 -29.06 0.11 3.63
CA VAL A 86 -27.86 0.90 3.95
C VAL A 86 -26.70 -0.02 4.34
N SER A 87 -26.94 -1.10 5.09
CA SER A 87 -25.90 -2.07 5.44
C SER A 87 -25.27 -2.69 4.20
N LEU A 88 -26.09 -3.18 3.27
CA LEU A 88 -25.59 -3.78 2.02
C LEU A 88 -24.82 -2.76 1.18
N TYR A 89 -25.35 -1.54 1.04
CA TYR A 89 -24.68 -0.45 0.33
C TYR A 89 -23.32 -0.11 0.95
N LEU A 90 -23.23 -0.01 2.28
CA LEU A 90 -21.99 0.23 3.00
C LEU A 90 -20.94 -0.86 2.74
N VAL A 91 -21.34 -2.13 2.68
CA VAL A 91 -20.41 -3.23 2.33
C VAL A 91 -19.86 -3.04 0.91
N VAL A 92 -20.72 -2.72 -0.06
CA VAL A 92 -20.29 -2.50 -1.45
C VAL A 92 -19.32 -1.32 -1.54
N VAL A 93 -19.66 -0.18 -0.95
CA VAL A 93 -18.83 1.02 -0.95
C VAL A 93 -17.49 0.79 -0.26
N ALA A 94 -17.49 0.17 0.92
CA ALA A 94 -16.27 -0.12 1.66
C ALA A 94 -15.37 -1.15 0.95
N TYR A 95 -15.95 -2.05 0.15
CA TYR A 95 -15.19 -2.97 -0.70
C TYR A 95 -14.55 -2.24 -1.89
N LEU A 96 -15.30 -1.35 -2.55
CA LEU A 96 -14.81 -0.54 -3.66
C LEU A 96 -13.73 0.45 -3.22
N MET A 97 -13.85 1.00 -2.02
CA MET A 97 -12.84 1.87 -1.41
C MET A 97 -11.48 1.17 -1.22
N GLN A 98 -11.47 -0.13 -0.94
CA GLN A 98 -10.24 -0.93 -0.79
C GLN A 98 -9.64 -1.42 -2.11
N THR A 99 -10.40 -1.38 -3.20
CA THR A 99 -10.01 -1.95 -4.51
C THR A 99 -9.74 -0.90 -5.57
N SER A 100 -10.41 0.25 -5.49
CA SER A 100 -10.24 1.39 -6.39
C SER A 100 -9.01 2.22 -6.02
N ARG A 101 -8.40 2.86 -7.02
CA ARG A 101 -7.40 3.93 -6.81
C ARG A 101 -8.03 5.21 -6.24
N GLN A 102 -9.34 5.39 -6.41
CA GLN A 102 -10.09 6.58 -6.04
C GLN A 102 -10.91 6.34 -4.76
N ALA A 103 -10.24 6.00 -3.67
CA ALA A 103 -10.90 5.68 -2.38
C ALA A 103 -11.76 6.85 -1.86
N ASP A 104 -11.34 8.10 -2.07
CA ASP A 104 -12.06 9.30 -1.66
C ASP A 104 -13.46 9.41 -2.28
N VAL A 105 -13.64 8.99 -3.55
CA VAL A 105 -14.96 9.00 -4.22
C VAL A 105 -15.92 8.09 -3.46
N TRP A 106 -15.50 6.86 -3.17
CA TRP A 106 -16.30 5.87 -2.48
C TRP A 106 -16.57 6.27 -1.03
N PHE A 107 -15.58 6.83 -0.32
CA PHE A 107 -15.80 7.37 1.03
C PHE A 107 -16.94 8.39 1.05
N ASN A 108 -16.91 9.39 0.16
CA ASN A 108 -17.94 10.42 0.10
C ASN A 108 -19.29 9.83 -0.37
N ALA A 109 -19.29 8.88 -1.31
CA ALA A 109 -20.51 8.20 -1.74
C ALA A 109 -21.20 7.43 -0.59
N GLY A 110 -20.41 6.78 0.28
CA GLY A 110 -20.91 6.13 1.48
C GLY A 110 -21.46 7.11 2.51
N PHE A 111 -20.64 8.10 2.87
CA PHE A 111 -20.97 9.09 3.89
C PHE A 111 -22.21 9.92 3.52
N ILE A 112 -22.29 10.43 2.28
CA ILE A 112 -23.38 11.31 1.86
C ILE A 112 -24.70 10.55 1.78
N ALA A 113 -24.74 9.31 1.29
CA ALA A 113 -25.98 8.53 1.25
C ALA A 113 -26.62 8.38 2.65
N ILE A 114 -25.79 8.15 3.66
CA ILE A 114 -26.25 8.03 5.06
C ILE A 114 -26.65 9.40 5.63
N ALA A 115 -25.92 10.46 5.28
CA ALA A 115 -26.25 11.81 5.70
C ALA A 115 -27.60 12.28 5.12
N VAL A 116 -27.92 11.93 3.87
CA VAL A 116 -29.23 12.20 3.26
C VAL A 116 -30.34 11.50 4.05
N TRP A 117 -30.17 10.23 4.40
CA TRP A 117 -31.13 9.53 5.25
C TRP A 117 -31.28 10.18 6.64
N SER A 118 -30.16 10.47 7.31
CA SER A 118 -30.14 10.97 8.68
C SER A 118 -30.82 12.33 8.82
N SER A 119 -30.57 13.23 7.86
CA SER A 119 -31.14 14.58 7.80
C SER A 119 -32.62 14.60 7.38
N SER A 120 -33.08 13.57 6.66
CA SER A 120 -34.46 13.47 6.15
C SER A 120 -35.31 12.49 6.96
N TYR A 121 -34.80 12.01 8.09
CA TYR A 121 -35.52 11.08 8.94
C TYR A 121 -36.80 11.73 9.48
N LEU A 122 -37.95 11.08 9.26
CA LEU A 122 -39.32 11.59 9.49
C LEU A 122 -39.77 12.75 8.59
N ARG A 123 -38.92 13.28 7.71
CA ARG A 123 -39.22 14.38 6.79
C ARG A 123 -38.60 14.14 5.42
N VAL A 124 -39.19 13.22 4.66
CA VAL A 124 -38.64 12.80 3.35
C VAL A 124 -38.68 13.93 2.32
N ASP A 125 -39.58 14.90 2.49
CA ASP A 125 -39.70 16.11 1.67
C ASP A 125 -38.40 16.95 1.63
N THR A 126 -37.59 16.91 2.68
CA THR A 126 -36.34 17.70 2.76
C THR A 126 -35.16 17.03 2.08
N ALA A 127 -35.28 15.76 1.67
CA ALA A 127 -34.17 14.96 1.16
C ALA A 127 -33.55 15.54 -0.12
N PHE A 128 -34.40 15.94 -1.07
CA PHE A 128 -33.95 16.51 -2.33
C PHE A 128 -33.19 17.82 -2.13
N HIS A 129 -33.76 18.68 -1.27
CA HIS A 129 -33.16 19.95 -0.91
C HIS A 129 -31.80 19.75 -0.25
N PHE A 130 -31.72 18.92 0.80
CA PHE A 130 -30.47 18.64 1.49
C PHE A 130 -29.39 18.09 0.55
N ALA A 131 -29.71 17.09 -0.27
CA ALA A 131 -28.72 16.47 -1.15
C ALA A 131 -28.24 17.42 -2.26
N THR A 132 -29.14 18.25 -2.81
CA THR A 132 -28.79 19.26 -3.82
C THR A 132 -27.90 20.34 -3.22
N THR A 133 -28.27 20.88 -2.06
CA THR A 133 -27.46 21.87 -1.32
C THR A 133 -26.08 21.29 -1.01
N ARG A 134 -25.99 20.05 -0.53
CA ARG A 134 -24.72 19.34 -0.32
C ARG A 134 -23.84 19.27 -1.56
N PHE A 135 -24.42 18.96 -2.71
CA PHE A 135 -23.70 18.87 -3.97
C PHE A 135 -23.19 20.26 -4.41
N LEU A 136 -24.08 21.25 -4.44
CA LEU A 136 -23.77 22.61 -4.90
C LEU A 136 -22.74 23.30 -4.01
N GLU A 137 -22.90 23.25 -2.68
CA GLU A 137 -21.96 23.87 -1.74
C GLU A 137 -20.59 23.21 -1.79
N THR A 138 -20.55 21.87 -1.87
CA THR A 138 -19.28 21.13 -2.02
C THR A 138 -18.58 21.51 -3.32
N ALA A 139 -19.32 21.56 -4.44
CA ALA A 139 -18.79 21.97 -5.73
C ALA A 139 -18.27 23.41 -5.69
N ALA A 140 -19.05 24.33 -5.13
CA ALA A 140 -18.66 25.72 -5.01
C ALA A 140 -17.41 25.90 -4.12
N GLY A 141 -17.33 25.21 -2.99
CA GLY A 141 -16.13 25.23 -2.14
C GLY A 141 -14.88 24.74 -2.88
N VAL A 142 -15.00 23.65 -3.64
CA VAL A 142 -13.91 23.13 -4.48
C VAL A 142 -13.53 24.15 -5.56
N VAL A 143 -14.50 24.77 -6.24
CA VAL A 143 -14.25 25.78 -7.27
C VAL A 143 -13.55 27.02 -6.69
N VAL A 144 -14.06 27.57 -5.59
CA VAL A 144 -13.48 28.75 -4.92
C VAL A 144 -12.03 28.48 -4.49
N PHE A 145 -11.77 27.35 -3.83
CA PHE A 145 -10.40 27.00 -3.44
C PHE A 145 -9.49 26.77 -4.65
N THR A 146 -9.98 26.07 -5.68
CA THR A 146 -9.20 25.84 -6.91
C THR A 146 -8.83 27.15 -7.59
N LEU A 147 -9.76 28.10 -7.70
CA LEU A 147 -9.49 29.42 -8.27
C LEU A 147 -8.43 30.18 -7.45
N VAL A 148 -8.57 30.22 -6.13
CA VAL A 148 -7.59 30.87 -5.25
C VAL A 148 -6.22 30.20 -5.36
N SER A 149 -6.15 28.86 -5.37
CA SER A 149 -4.90 28.11 -5.50
C SER A 149 -4.26 28.18 -6.89
N ALA A 150 -5.04 28.40 -7.95
CA ALA A 150 -4.56 28.56 -9.31
C ALA A 150 -4.06 29.99 -9.58
N LEU A 151 -4.76 31.00 -9.04
CA LEU A 151 -4.43 32.42 -9.27
C LEU A 151 -3.32 32.92 -8.34
N LEU A 152 -3.30 32.48 -7.07
CA LEU A 152 -2.34 32.94 -6.08
C LEU A 152 -1.21 31.91 -5.90
N TRP A 153 0.00 32.29 -6.32
CA TRP A 153 1.22 31.48 -6.20
C TRP A 153 1.03 30.00 -6.56
N PRO A 154 0.62 29.66 -7.80
CA PRO A 154 0.36 28.29 -8.19
C PRO A 154 1.56 27.38 -7.91
N ARG A 155 1.30 26.21 -7.33
CA ARG A 155 2.33 25.20 -7.06
C ARG A 155 2.03 23.94 -7.82
N THR A 156 2.87 23.66 -8.81
CA THR A 156 2.82 22.43 -9.59
C THR A 156 3.46 21.28 -8.82
N SER A 157 2.91 20.07 -8.98
CA SER A 157 3.47 18.85 -8.41
C SER A 157 4.83 18.46 -9.00
N ARG A 158 5.25 19.07 -10.12
CA ARG A 158 6.55 18.86 -10.80
C ARG A 158 7.75 18.84 -9.85
N ASN A 159 7.99 19.89 -9.07
CA ASN A 159 9.18 19.98 -8.22
C ASN A 159 9.16 18.93 -7.11
N ALA A 160 7.99 18.67 -6.53
CA ALA A 160 7.83 17.63 -5.51
C ALA A 160 8.07 16.24 -6.11
N LEU A 161 7.56 15.97 -7.31
CA LEU A 161 7.78 14.72 -8.03
C LEU A 161 9.28 14.52 -8.34
N HIS A 162 9.96 15.54 -8.85
CA HIS A 162 11.40 15.48 -9.12
C HIS A 162 12.23 15.29 -7.84
N GLN A 163 11.88 15.97 -6.75
CA GLN A 163 12.56 15.80 -5.47
C GLN A 163 12.36 14.40 -4.89
N GLN A 164 11.13 13.89 -4.89
CA GLN A 164 10.85 12.52 -4.43
C GLN A 164 11.51 11.46 -5.32
N GLY A 165 11.56 11.69 -6.63
CA GLY A 165 12.27 10.85 -7.58
C GLY A 165 13.78 10.79 -7.29
N ARG A 166 14.41 11.96 -7.09
CA ARG A 166 15.81 12.10 -6.63
C ARG A 166 16.06 11.33 -5.34
N THR A 167 15.25 11.56 -4.31
CA THR A 167 15.41 10.91 -3.00
C THR A 167 15.25 9.39 -3.09
N LEU A 168 14.25 8.90 -3.82
CA LEU A 168 14.06 7.47 -4.04
C LEU A 168 15.26 6.85 -4.76
N TRP A 169 15.76 7.52 -5.80
CA TRP A 169 16.94 7.08 -6.53
C TRP A 169 18.16 6.96 -5.63
N GLN A 170 18.42 7.97 -4.81
CA GLN A 170 19.51 7.98 -3.82
C GLN A 170 19.38 6.84 -2.81
N GLN A 171 18.16 6.57 -2.33
CA GLN A 171 17.92 5.45 -1.41
C GLN A 171 18.21 4.10 -2.09
N LEU A 172 17.78 3.91 -3.34
CA LEU A 172 18.03 2.71 -4.13
C LEU A 172 19.53 2.50 -4.40
N ARG A 173 20.26 3.56 -4.80
CA ARG A 173 21.73 3.53 -4.97
C ARG A 173 22.44 3.23 -3.65
N ALA A 174 22.03 3.85 -2.55
CA ALA A 174 22.60 3.61 -1.23
C ALA A 174 22.36 2.16 -0.75
N LEU A 175 21.19 1.59 -1.02
CA LEU A 175 20.93 0.17 -0.77
C LEU A 175 21.87 -0.71 -1.60
N PHE A 176 22.09 -0.39 -2.88
CA PHE A 176 22.95 -1.18 -3.76
C PHE A 176 24.40 -1.15 -3.26
N GLY A 177 24.90 0.04 -2.89
CA GLY A 177 26.24 0.20 -2.32
C GLY A 177 26.43 -0.52 -0.97
N ARG A 178 25.37 -0.70 -0.17
CA ARG A 178 25.42 -1.51 1.06
C ARG A 178 25.48 -3.01 0.75
N TYR A 179 24.67 -3.49 -0.18
CA TYR A 179 24.70 -4.89 -0.62
C TYR A 179 26.02 -5.26 -1.29
N ARG A 180 26.56 -4.38 -2.13
CA ARG A 180 27.91 -4.52 -2.72
C ARG A 180 29.00 -4.63 -1.64
N ARG A 181 28.95 -3.81 -0.59
CA ARG A 181 29.91 -3.90 0.53
C ARG A 181 29.75 -5.20 1.32
N GLN A 182 28.52 -5.62 1.61
CA GLN A 182 28.26 -6.89 2.27
C GLN A 182 28.85 -8.07 1.47
N LEU A 183 28.72 -8.05 0.15
CA LEU A 183 29.28 -9.07 -0.74
C LEU A 183 30.82 -9.08 -0.75
N LEU A 184 31.45 -7.91 -0.85
CA LEU A 184 32.90 -7.79 -1.03
C LEU A 184 33.70 -7.81 0.28
N GLN A 185 33.11 -7.36 1.38
CA GLN A 185 33.77 -7.12 2.67
C GLN A 185 33.17 -7.99 3.80
N GLY A 186 32.02 -8.64 3.59
CA GLY A 186 31.39 -9.51 4.59
C GLY A 186 30.74 -8.79 5.77
N GLU A 187 30.67 -7.46 5.75
CA GLU A 187 30.12 -6.64 6.84
C GLU A 187 28.61 -6.41 6.68
N ALA A 188 27.83 -6.85 7.68
CA ALA A 188 26.41 -6.53 7.78
C ALA A 188 26.24 -5.09 8.28
N THR A 189 25.72 -4.21 7.43
CA THR A 189 25.49 -2.80 7.81
C THR A 189 24.23 -2.65 8.66
N ALA A 190 24.40 -2.14 9.89
CA ALA A 190 23.28 -1.64 10.68
C ALA A 190 22.49 -0.58 9.86
N ASP A 191 21.17 -0.54 10.02
CA ASP A 191 20.23 0.37 9.33
C ASP A 191 19.81 0.05 7.89
N THR A 192 20.21 -1.06 7.27
CA THR A 192 19.73 -1.43 5.91
C THR A 192 18.22 -1.66 5.86
N ALA A 193 17.65 -2.26 6.90
CA ALA A 193 16.19 -2.44 7.03
C ALA A 193 15.42 -1.11 7.14
N LYS A 194 15.99 -0.10 7.81
CA LYS A 194 15.41 1.25 7.92
C LYS A 194 15.42 1.95 6.57
N LEU A 195 16.55 1.89 5.85
CA LEU A 195 16.68 2.48 4.52
C LEU A 195 15.70 1.85 3.51
N ARG A 196 15.54 0.52 3.55
CA ARG A 196 14.54 -0.20 2.75
C ARG A 196 13.12 0.28 3.03
N THR A 197 12.77 0.42 4.31
CA THR A 197 11.44 0.91 4.72
C THR A 197 11.23 2.36 4.26
N ALA A 198 12.27 3.20 4.34
CA ALA A 198 12.23 4.56 3.82
C ALA A 198 12.03 4.60 2.29
N ALA A 199 12.73 3.76 1.54
CA ALA A 199 12.58 3.64 0.09
C ALA A 199 11.15 3.24 -0.34
N VAL A 200 10.56 2.26 0.34
CA VAL A 200 9.16 1.88 0.12
C VAL A 200 8.22 3.06 0.42
N GLY A 201 8.45 3.78 1.52
CA GLY A 201 7.68 4.97 1.89
C GLY A 201 7.76 6.09 0.85
N THR A 202 8.98 6.43 0.40
CA THR A 202 9.22 7.45 -0.63
C THR A 202 8.61 7.03 -1.98
N PHE A 203 8.67 5.74 -2.34
CA PHE A 203 7.99 5.23 -3.53
C PHE A 203 6.47 5.44 -3.45
N GLN A 204 5.83 5.14 -2.31
CA GLN A 204 4.38 5.40 -2.14
C GLN A 204 4.03 6.90 -2.23
N GLN A 205 4.88 7.78 -1.68
CA GLN A 205 4.71 9.23 -1.81
C GLN A 205 4.84 9.70 -3.26
N LEU A 206 5.77 9.13 -4.02
CA LEU A 206 5.95 9.39 -5.45
C LEU A 206 4.69 9.02 -6.23
N LEU A 207 4.04 7.88 -5.94
CA LEU A 207 2.79 7.48 -6.60
C LEU A 207 1.68 8.51 -6.40
N ALA A 208 1.47 8.95 -5.15
CA ALA A 208 0.45 9.94 -4.85
C ALA A 208 0.72 11.29 -5.54
N THR A 209 1.99 11.69 -5.60
CA THR A 209 2.41 12.93 -6.27
C THR A 209 2.32 12.83 -7.79
N LEU A 210 2.54 11.64 -8.36
CA LEU A 210 2.41 11.39 -9.79
C LEU A 210 0.95 11.51 -10.25
N ASP A 211 0.00 10.95 -9.49
CA ASP A 211 -1.43 11.12 -9.76
C ASP A 211 -1.85 12.60 -9.70
N ALA A 212 -1.31 13.37 -8.76
CA ALA A 212 -1.51 14.82 -8.69
C ALA A 212 -0.86 15.57 -9.87
N ALA A 213 0.33 15.14 -10.30
CA ALA A 213 1.06 15.75 -11.41
C ALA A 213 0.36 15.55 -12.77
N TYR A 214 -0.37 14.45 -12.95
CA TYR A 214 -1.22 14.25 -14.12
C TYR A 214 -2.36 15.29 -14.22
N ALA A 215 -2.76 15.88 -13.09
CA ALA A 215 -3.82 16.88 -13.05
C ALA A 215 -3.29 18.33 -13.21
N ASP A 216 -2.13 18.67 -12.66
CA ASP A 216 -1.62 20.06 -12.66
C ASP A 216 -0.43 20.36 -13.56
N THR A 217 0.21 19.36 -14.16
CA THR A 217 1.42 19.54 -14.96
C THR A 217 1.23 18.98 -16.37
N PRO A 218 0.84 19.81 -17.37
CA PRO A 218 0.54 19.35 -18.72
C PRO A 218 1.69 18.55 -19.38
N ALA A 219 2.94 18.95 -19.15
CA ALA A 219 4.11 18.25 -19.67
C ALA A 219 4.23 16.80 -19.14
N ILE A 220 3.87 16.57 -17.87
CA ILE A 220 3.87 15.23 -17.26
C ILE A 220 2.68 14.42 -17.76
N ALA A 221 1.50 15.06 -17.88
CA ALA A 221 0.30 14.43 -18.42
C ALA A 221 0.49 13.97 -19.87
N ALA A 222 1.16 14.76 -20.71
CA ALA A 222 1.49 14.40 -22.09
C ALA A 222 2.38 13.16 -22.19
N GLN A 223 3.28 12.95 -21.22
CA GLN A 223 4.17 11.80 -21.15
C GLN A 223 3.69 10.70 -20.18
N LYS A 224 2.40 10.65 -19.87
CA LYS A 224 1.82 9.68 -18.93
C LYS A 224 2.27 8.23 -19.16
N PRO A 225 2.32 7.68 -20.40
CA PRO A 225 2.81 6.32 -20.63
C PRO A 225 4.25 6.08 -20.16
N VAL A 226 5.13 7.09 -20.32
CA VAL A 226 6.54 7.03 -19.91
C VAL A 226 6.67 7.05 -18.39
N TRP A 227 5.89 7.89 -17.71
CA TRP A 227 5.86 7.94 -16.24
C TRP A 227 5.28 6.65 -15.62
N GLU A 228 4.23 6.08 -16.21
CA GLU A 228 3.72 4.78 -15.81
C GLU A 228 4.75 3.66 -16.02
N ARG A 229 5.56 3.77 -17.08
CA ARG A 229 6.70 2.87 -17.31
C ARG A 229 7.77 3.03 -16.24
N LEU A 230 8.15 4.27 -15.89
CA LEU A 230 9.12 4.55 -14.83
C LEU A 230 8.66 3.94 -13.50
N ARG A 231 7.38 4.12 -13.15
CA ARG A 231 6.78 3.52 -11.96
C ARG A 231 7.00 2.01 -11.91
N THR A 232 6.70 1.32 -13.01
CA THR A 232 6.86 -0.14 -13.09
C THR A 232 8.34 -0.53 -13.03
N SER A 233 9.21 0.14 -13.78
CA SER A 233 10.66 -0.13 -13.77
C SER A 233 11.30 0.08 -12.40
N LEU A 234 10.93 1.14 -11.66
CA LEU A 234 11.40 1.38 -10.29
C LEU A 234 11.03 0.22 -9.36
N ARG A 235 9.80 -0.29 -9.47
CA ARG A 235 9.35 -1.43 -8.67
C ARG A 235 10.08 -2.72 -9.04
N VAL A 236 10.29 -2.98 -10.33
CA VAL A 236 11.02 -4.17 -10.81
C VAL A 236 12.46 -4.13 -10.33
N PHE A 237 13.13 -2.99 -10.46
CA PHE A 237 14.51 -2.81 -10.00
C PHE A 237 14.63 -3.00 -8.48
N GLY A 238 13.75 -2.36 -7.69
CA GLY A 238 13.74 -2.56 -6.24
C GLY A 238 13.54 -4.02 -5.83
N ASN A 239 12.67 -4.77 -6.51
CA ASN A 239 12.49 -6.20 -6.26
C ASN A 239 13.72 -7.02 -6.66
N ALA A 240 14.32 -6.75 -7.83
CA ALA A 240 15.52 -7.44 -8.30
C ALA A 240 16.70 -7.23 -7.33
N GLN A 241 16.79 -6.03 -6.75
CA GLN A 241 17.82 -5.69 -5.78
C GLN A 241 17.67 -6.46 -4.46
N GLU A 242 16.45 -6.65 -3.97
CA GLU A 242 16.19 -7.49 -2.78
C GLU A 242 16.45 -8.97 -3.07
N LEU A 243 16.05 -9.50 -4.23
CA LEU A 243 16.32 -10.89 -4.62
C LEU A 243 17.82 -11.15 -4.75
N TRP A 244 18.56 -10.21 -5.33
CA TRP A 244 20.02 -10.28 -5.40
C TRP A 244 20.64 -10.24 -4.01
N HIS A 245 20.19 -9.34 -3.13
CA HIS A 245 20.68 -9.27 -1.75
C HIS A 245 20.52 -10.60 -1.02
N GLU A 246 19.39 -11.29 -1.18
CA GLU A 246 19.18 -12.61 -0.56
C GLU A 246 20.13 -13.68 -1.11
N SER A 247 20.45 -13.64 -2.41
CA SER A 247 21.41 -14.57 -3.01
C SER A 247 22.87 -14.33 -2.57
N ILE A 248 23.20 -13.16 -2.03
CA ILE A 248 24.54 -12.87 -1.49
C ILE A 248 24.86 -13.78 -0.30
N ASP A 249 23.88 -14.00 0.58
CA ASP A 249 24.07 -14.81 1.78
C ASP A 249 24.36 -16.29 1.42
N ASP A 250 23.71 -16.80 0.36
CA ASP A 250 23.90 -18.17 -0.14
C ASP A 250 25.29 -18.39 -0.77
N CYS A 251 25.98 -17.31 -1.16
CA CYS A 251 27.30 -17.36 -1.79
C CYS A 251 28.45 -16.92 -0.87
N ARG A 252 28.19 -16.68 0.42
CA ARG A 252 29.17 -16.11 1.36
C ARG A 252 30.41 -16.97 1.57
N GLU A 253 30.26 -18.29 1.47
CA GLU A 253 31.34 -19.26 1.63
C GLU A 253 32.12 -19.53 0.33
N LEU A 254 31.70 -18.95 -0.79
CA LEU A 254 32.32 -19.16 -2.10
C LEU A 254 33.39 -18.10 -2.36
N ASP A 255 34.52 -18.51 -2.95
CA ASP A 255 35.49 -17.56 -3.48
C ASP A 255 34.99 -17.00 -4.83
N LEU A 256 34.11 -16.00 -4.74
CA LEU A 256 33.51 -15.35 -5.90
C LEU A 256 34.54 -14.64 -6.78
N ARG A 257 35.74 -14.32 -6.27
CA ARG A 257 36.80 -13.70 -7.09
C ARG A 257 37.41 -14.73 -8.04
N ALA A 258 37.60 -15.96 -7.57
CA ALA A 258 38.06 -17.08 -8.40
C ALA A 258 36.96 -17.62 -9.32
N LEU A 259 35.69 -17.60 -8.90
CA LEU A 259 34.59 -18.15 -9.70
C LEU A 259 34.04 -17.18 -10.76
N LEU A 260 34.14 -15.87 -10.50
CA LEU A 260 33.60 -14.79 -11.34
C LEU A 260 34.63 -13.66 -11.47
N PRO A 261 35.70 -13.83 -12.27
CA PRO A 261 36.78 -12.85 -12.39
C PRO A 261 36.31 -11.44 -12.85
N GLY A 262 35.17 -11.33 -13.53
CA GLY A 262 34.54 -10.07 -13.94
C GLY A 262 33.59 -9.41 -12.93
N LEU A 263 33.39 -9.99 -11.74
CA LEU A 263 32.37 -9.53 -10.78
C LEU A 263 32.62 -8.09 -10.29
N GLY A 264 33.88 -7.72 -10.07
CA GLY A 264 34.25 -6.37 -9.62
C GLY A 264 33.85 -5.31 -10.65
N GLU A 265 34.21 -5.52 -11.92
CA GLU A 265 33.85 -4.65 -13.03
C GLU A 265 32.33 -4.59 -13.23
N ALA A 266 31.65 -5.73 -13.10
CA ALA A 266 30.21 -5.82 -13.22
C ALA A 266 29.49 -4.90 -12.21
N LEU A 267 29.89 -4.99 -10.94
CA LEU A 267 29.33 -4.18 -9.86
C LEU A 267 29.67 -2.70 -10.02
N GLN A 268 30.85 -2.39 -10.54
CA GLN A 268 31.25 -1.01 -10.85
C GLN A 268 30.44 -0.43 -12.02
N ARG A 269 30.16 -1.23 -13.05
CA ARG A 269 29.34 -0.83 -14.20
C ARG A 269 27.89 -0.55 -13.78
N LEU A 270 27.34 -1.33 -12.85
CA LEU A 270 26.03 -1.08 -12.24
C LEU A 270 26.01 0.21 -11.41
N ASP A 271 27.04 0.45 -10.59
CA ASP A 271 27.17 1.67 -9.80
C ASP A 271 27.25 2.91 -10.69
N ALA A 272 28.07 2.85 -11.76
CA ALA A 272 28.17 3.91 -12.77
C ALA A 272 26.83 4.17 -13.48
N ARG A 273 26.03 3.12 -13.72
CA ARG A 273 24.68 3.26 -14.29
C ARG A 273 23.72 3.97 -13.35
N LEU A 274 23.77 3.65 -12.05
CA LEU A 274 22.96 4.32 -11.04
C LEU A 274 23.42 5.76 -10.83
N GLU A 275 24.72 6.03 -10.89
CA GLU A 275 25.28 7.37 -10.86
C GLU A 275 24.83 8.22 -12.05
N ALA A 276 24.85 7.66 -13.28
CA ALA A 276 24.34 8.33 -14.46
C ALA A 276 22.85 8.70 -14.33
N GLY A 277 22.03 7.80 -13.79
CA GLY A 277 20.61 8.11 -13.52
C GLY A 277 20.42 9.15 -12.41
N GLU A 278 21.32 9.21 -11.43
CA GLU A 278 21.30 10.26 -10.41
C GLU A 278 21.63 11.62 -11.02
N ALA A 279 22.62 11.67 -11.92
CA ALA A 279 22.96 12.87 -12.67
C ALA A 279 21.79 13.35 -13.54
N LEU A 280 21.04 12.46 -14.20
CA LEU A 280 19.84 12.81 -14.97
C LEU A 280 18.73 13.39 -14.08
N TRP A 281 18.57 12.85 -12.87
CA TRP A 281 17.65 13.43 -11.91
C TRP A 281 18.09 14.81 -11.45
N GLN A 282 19.40 15.05 -11.27
CA GLN A 282 19.98 16.31 -10.79
C GLN A 282 20.03 17.41 -11.86
N ALA A 283 20.20 17.04 -13.13
CA ALA A 283 20.30 17.96 -14.26
C ALA A 283 19.06 18.90 -14.35
N PRO A 284 19.27 20.19 -14.62
CA PRO A 284 18.18 21.10 -14.97
C PRO A 284 17.46 20.61 -16.23
N ALA A 285 16.13 20.78 -16.28
CA ALA A 285 15.36 20.38 -17.45
C ALA A 285 15.82 21.14 -18.70
N GLY A 286 16.37 20.43 -19.68
CA GLY A 286 16.87 21.00 -20.93
C GLY A 286 18.38 21.22 -21.00
N GLU A 287 19.13 21.00 -19.92
CA GLU A 287 20.60 20.96 -19.96
C GLU A 287 21.07 19.52 -20.11
N THR A 288 21.46 19.18 -21.34
CA THR A 288 22.10 17.91 -21.69
C THR A 288 23.47 17.85 -21.02
N THR A 289 23.63 17.06 -19.95
CA THR A 289 24.97 16.78 -19.44
C THR A 289 25.69 15.88 -20.43
N ALA A 290 26.83 16.33 -20.97
CA ALA A 290 27.67 15.57 -21.91
C ALA A 290 28.10 14.18 -21.37
N ALA A 291 27.98 13.94 -20.06
CA ALA A 291 28.15 12.63 -19.43
C ALA A 291 27.05 11.60 -19.78
N ALA A 292 25.97 12.02 -20.44
CA ALA A 292 24.81 11.19 -20.75
C ALA A 292 24.85 10.54 -22.14
N ASP A 293 25.71 10.91 -23.09
CA ASP A 293 25.46 10.50 -24.47
C ASP A 293 25.84 9.06 -24.82
N SER A 294 26.90 8.49 -24.24
CA SER A 294 27.23 7.07 -24.45
C SER A 294 28.38 6.61 -23.56
N GLY A 295 28.10 5.81 -22.55
CA GLY A 295 29.13 5.16 -21.74
C GLY A 295 29.02 3.63 -21.76
N PRO A 296 30.10 2.91 -21.40
CA PRO A 296 30.14 1.44 -21.38
C PRO A 296 29.09 0.81 -20.43
N TRP A 297 28.41 1.61 -19.61
CA TRP A 297 27.30 1.20 -18.75
C TRP A 297 25.95 1.01 -19.48
N LEU A 298 25.83 1.40 -20.75
CA LEU A 298 24.64 1.11 -21.58
C LEU A 298 24.67 -0.28 -22.23
N ALA A 299 25.83 -0.95 -22.24
CA ALA A 299 25.97 -2.31 -22.71
C ALA A 299 25.41 -3.31 -21.68
N PRO A 300 24.78 -4.40 -22.12
CA PRO A 300 24.40 -5.50 -21.24
C PRO A 300 25.66 -6.14 -20.66
N LEU A 301 25.52 -6.67 -19.46
CA LEU A 301 26.64 -7.22 -18.72
C LEU A 301 26.94 -8.65 -19.18
N ASP A 302 28.18 -8.88 -19.60
CA ASP A 302 28.65 -10.21 -19.97
C ASP A 302 29.58 -10.76 -18.88
N LEU A 303 29.08 -11.76 -18.15
CA LEU A 303 29.77 -12.40 -17.04
C LEU A 303 29.88 -13.89 -17.35
N HIS A 304 31.12 -14.35 -17.42
CA HIS A 304 31.49 -15.74 -17.64
C HIS A 304 31.82 -16.40 -16.29
N ILE A 305 31.45 -17.67 -16.16
CA ILE A 305 31.81 -18.51 -15.02
C ILE A 305 33.13 -19.20 -15.38
N GLU A 306 34.06 -19.25 -14.45
CA GLU A 306 35.28 -20.04 -14.64
C GLU A 306 34.96 -21.53 -14.46
N GLU A 307 34.76 -22.24 -15.57
CA GLU A 307 34.22 -23.61 -15.61
C GLU A 307 35.09 -24.62 -14.85
N THR A 308 36.42 -24.47 -14.90
CA THR A 308 37.37 -25.34 -14.19
C THR A 308 37.25 -25.21 -12.67
N ALA A 309 37.09 -23.98 -12.16
CA ALA A 309 36.87 -23.73 -10.74
C ALA A 309 35.46 -24.14 -10.32
N ALA A 310 34.45 -23.89 -11.16
CA ALA A 310 33.05 -24.25 -10.89
C ALA A 310 32.81 -25.78 -10.90
N ALA A 311 33.59 -26.56 -11.65
CA ALA A 311 33.51 -28.02 -11.69
C ALA A 311 33.97 -28.69 -10.38
N THR A 312 34.75 -28.00 -9.54
CA THR A 312 35.19 -28.51 -8.24
C THR A 312 34.20 -28.25 -7.11
N LEU A 313 33.14 -27.48 -7.37
CA LEU A 313 32.09 -27.18 -6.39
C LEU A 313 31.13 -28.35 -6.26
N SER A 314 30.57 -28.54 -5.06
CA SER A 314 29.39 -29.39 -4.90
C SER A 314 28.23 -28.85 -5.74
N HIS A 315 27.35 -29.74 -6.19
CA HIS A 315 26.17 -29.40 -6.98
C HIS A 315 25.31 -28.29 -6.35
N SER A 316 25.11 -28.34 -5.03
CA SER A 316 24.43 -27.30 -4.25
C SER A 316 25.10 -25.92 -4.33
N ARG A 317 26.44 -25.87 -4.25
CA ARG A 317 27.23 -24.63 -4.34
C ARG A 317 27.25 -24.08 -5.76
N ARG A 318 27.32 -24.95 -6.76
CA ARG A 318 27.20 -24.58 -8.19
C ARG A 318 25.83 -23.98 -8.48
N ALA A 319 24.76 -24.54 -7.91
CA ALA A 319 23.41 -24.00 -8.06
C ALA A 319 23.22 -22.63 -7.37
N ALA A 320 23.79 -22.43 -6.18
CA ALA A 320 23.79 -21.13 -5.50
C ALA A 320 24.50 -20.05 -6.34
N LEU A 321 25.66 -20.38 -6.92
CA LEU A 321 26.40 -19.51 -7.83
C LEU A 321 25.59 -19.14 -9.09
N LEU A 322 24.94 -20.12 -9.73
CA LEU A 322 24.10 -19.88 -10.90
C LEU A 322 22.90 -18.99 -10.58
N ASN A 323 22.23 -19.21 -9.45
CA ASN A 323 21.14 -18.36 -8.99
C ASN A 323 21.63 -16.92 -8.73
N PHE A 324 22.75 -16.75 -8.01
CA PHE A 324 23.35 -15.45 -7.77
C PHE A 324 23.64 -14.71 -9.08
N LEU A 325 24.27 -15.39 -10.04
CA LEU A 325 24.58 -14.82 -11.35
C LEU A 325 23.31 -14.41 -12.10
N GLU A 326 22.25 -15.21 -12.01
CA GLU A 326 20.97 -14.90 -12.62
C GLU A 326 20.30 -13.67 -11.98
N GLN A 327 20.26 -13.59 -10.65
CA GLN A 327 19.72 -12.41 -9.97
C GLN A 327 20.53 -11.16 -10.29
N LEU A 328 21.85 -11.28 -10.43
CA LEU A 328 22.72 -10.19 -10.87
C LEU A 328 22.42 -9.77 -12.33
N LYS A 329 22.21 -10.71 -13.25
CA LYS A 329 21.78 -10.44 -14.63
C LYS A 329 20.40 -9.76 -14.68
N ALA A 330 19.46 -10.18 -13.83
CA ALA A 330 18.14 -9.55 -13.71
C ALA A 330 18.24 -8.11 -13.15
N LEU A 331 19.11 -7.89 -12.17
CA LEU A 331 19.43 -6.57 -11.63
C LEU A 331 20.08 -5.66 -12.69
N ASP A 332 20.98 -6.20 -13.51
CA ASP A 332 21.58 -5.52 -14.65
C ASP A 332 20.54 -5.11 -15.69
N HIS A 333 19.73 -6.06 -16.14
CA HIS A 333 18.69 -5.78 -17.12
C HIS A 333 17.69 -4.73 -16.59
N SER A 334 17.23 -4.85 -15.34
CA SER A 334 16.27 -3.92 -14.75
C SER A 334 16.85 -2.52 -14.53
N SER A 335 18.12 -2.39 -14.15
CA SER A 335 18.78 -1.07 -14.05
C SER A 335 19.01 -0.42 -15.41
N LEU A 336 19.32 -1.19 -16.46
CA LEU A 336 19.40 -0.68 -17.82
C LEU A 336 18.05 -0.16 -18.32
N GLN A 337 16.99 -0.93 -18.12
CA GLN A 337 15.62 -0.53 -18.45
C GLN A 337 15.21 0.74 -17.70
N LEU A 338 15.54 0.81 -16.41
CA LEU A 338 15.25 1.95 -15.57
C LEU A 338 15.99 3.22 -16.04
N LEU A 339 17.28 3.11 -16.38
CA LEU A 339 18.06 4.21 -16.93
C LEU A 339 17.51 4.68 -18.28
N ARG A 340 17.19 3.76 -19.21
CA ARG A 340 16.59 4.13 -20.52
C ARG A 340 15.30 4.90 -20.36
N VAL A 341 14.41 4.48 -19.45
CA VAL A 341 13.17 5.24 -19.19
C VAL A 341 13.47 6.65 -18.67
N LEU A 342 14.48 6.82 -17.82
CA LEU A 342 14.92 8.17 -17.39
C LEU A 342 15.51 9.00 -18.54
N ARG A 343 16.27 8.37 -19.45
CA ARG A 343 16.81 9.04 -20.65
C ARG A 343 15.69 9.54 -21.57
N ILE A 344 14.63 8.74 -21.75
CA ILE A 344 13.44 9.14 -22.50
C ILE A 344 12.74 10.34 -21.81
N LEU A 345 12.58 10.30 -20.48
CA LEU A 345 12.03 11.43 -19.72
C LEU A 345 12.91 12.69 -19.79
N ALA A 346 14.22 12.52 -19.92
CA ALA A 346 15.19 13.60 -20.12
C ALA A 346 15.24 14.12 -21.56
N GLY A 347 14.52 13.49 -22.51
CA GLY A 347 14.52 13.87 -23.93
C GLY A 347 15.74 13.40 -24.73
N LEU A 348 16.55 12.49 -24.17
CA LEU A 348 17.75 11.94 -24.83
C LEU A 348 17.42 10.79 -25.79
N GLU A 349 16.26 10.15 -25.61
CA GLU A 349 15.77 9.04 -26.44
C GLU A 349 14.30 9.30 -26.85
N PRO A 350 13.88 8.90 -28.06
CA PRO A 350 12.52 9.14 -28.53
C PRO A 350 11.48 8.37 -27.71
N ALA A 351 10.37 9.03 -27.36
CA ALA A 351 9.32 8.50 -26.50
C ALA A 351 8.63 7.23 -27.05
N GLU A 352 8.71 6.99 -28.35
CA GLU A 352 8.16 5.80 -29.01
C GLU A 352 8.86 4.50 -28.55
N GLN A 353 10.13 4.60 -28.15
CA GLN A 353 10.90 3.46 -27.64
C GLN A 353 10.31 2.89 -26.34
N VAL A 354 9.48 3.63 -25.61
CA VAL A 354 8.77 3.11 -24.43
C VAL A 354 7.91 1.89 -24.77
N ARG A 355 7.36 1.82 -25.99
CA ARG A 355 6.53 0.70 -26.45
C ARG A 355 7.34 -0.55 -26.78
N THR A 356 8.61 -0.38 -27.18
CA THR A 356 9.50 -1.49 -27.53
C THR A 356 10.24 -2.06 -26.33
N LEU A 357 10.29 -1.32 -25.21
CA LEU A 357 10.88 -1.83 -23.97
C LEU A 357 10.06 -3.03 -23.46
N PRO A 358 10.68 -4.23 -23.32
CA PRO A 358 9.96 -5.43 -22.93
C PRO A 358 9.26 -5.21 -21.59
N LEU A 359 7.92 -5.34 -21.54
CA LEU A 359 7.19 -5.38 -20.28
C LEU A 359 7.76 -6.55 -19.46
N ALA A 360 8.67 -6.24 -18.52
CA ALA A 360 9.06 -7.21 -17.50
C ALA A 360 7.74 -7.66 -16.87
N GLY A 361 7.40 -8.93 -17.08
CA GLY A 361 6.06 -9.47 -16.90
C GLY A 361 5.58 -9.36 -15.46
N LEU A 362 5.10 -8.19 -15.08
CA LEU A 362 4.57 -7.88 -13.76
C LEU A 362 3.37 -6.92 -13.81
N ASP A 363 2.64 -6.87 -14.93
CA ASP A 363 1.20 -6.55 -14.91
C ASP A 363 0.44 -7.77 -14.36
N LEU A 364 0.76 -8.13 -13.13
CA LEU A 364 0.00 -9.06 -12.32
C LEU A 364 -1.16 -8.24 -11.74
N GLN A 365 -2.28 -8.16 -12.47
CA GLN A 365 -3.51 -7.66 -11.88
C GLN A 365 -3.94 -8.65 -10.79
N PRO A 366 -3.97 -8.26 -9.50
CA PRO A 366 -4.45 -9.16 -8.47
C PRO A 366 -5.89 -9.57 -8.79
N LEU A 367 -6.22 -10.85 -8.56
CA LEU A 367 -7.58 -11.34 -8.61
C LEU A 367 -8.48 -10.40 -7.79
N ARG A 368 -9.54 -9.86 -8.42
CA ARG A 368 -10.39 -8.80 -7.83
C ARG A 368 -11.08 -9.20 -6.52
N TRP A 369 -11.15 -10.50 -6.21
CA TRP A 369 -11.85 -11.03 -5.05
C TRP A 369 -10.88 -11.42 -3.92
N ASN A 370 -10.96 -10.71 -2.78
CA ASN A 370 -10.20 -11.01 -1.57
C ASN A 370 -11.15 -11.09 -0.36
N PRO A 371 -11.29 -12.26 0.30
CA PRO A 371 -12.23 -12.44 1.40
C PRO A 371 -11.91 -11.56 2.62
N GLU A 372 -10.66 -11.14 2.81
CA GLU A 372 -10.33 -10.17 3.87
C GLU A 372 -10.86 -8.78 3.58
N ARG A 373 -10.79 -8.36 2.31
CA ARG A 373 -11.31 -7.06 1.91
C ARG A 373 -12.82 -7.03 2.12
N LEU A 374 -13.50 -8.14 1.80
CA LEU A 374 -14.92 -8.30 2.07
C LEU A 374 -15.23 -8.23 3.57
N LEU A 375 -14.48 -8.95 4.40
CA LEU A 375 -14.67 -8.88 5.86
C LEU A 375 -14.38 -7.49 6.44
N ARG A 376 -13.34 -6.80 5.97
CA ARG A 376 -13.08 -5.41 6.37
C ARG A 376 -14.21 -4.49 5.88
N ALA A 377 -14.79 -4.77 4.72
CA ALA A 377 -15.89 -4.00 4.16
C ALA A 377 -17.20 -4.17 4.93
N THR A 378 -17.40 -5.24 5.70
CA THR A 378 -18.59 -5.37 6.57
C THR A 378 -18.52 -4.47 7.81
N PHE A 379 -17.34 -3.95 8.16
CA PHE A 379 -17.14 -3.19 9.39
C PHE A 379 -18.04 -1.92 9.51
N PRO A 380 -18.14 -1.04 8.49
CA PRO A 380 -19.02 0.13 8.58
C PRO A 380 -20.50 -0.26 8.69
N ALA A 381 -20.91 -1.34 8.03
CA ALA A 381 -22.26 -1.87 8.11
C ALA A 381 -22.60 -2.41 9.52
N LEU A 382 -21.64 -3.08 10.17
CA LEU A 382 -21.82 -3.53 11.57
C LEU A 382 -21.88 -2.37 12.55
N CYS A 383 -21.06 -1.33 12.36
CA CYS A 383 -21.14 -0.10 13.15
C CYS A 383 -22.49 0.60 12.99
N TRP A 384 -22.98 0.67 11.75
CA TRP A 384 -24.31 1.17 11.42
C TRP A 384 -25.41 0.38 12.12
N ILE A 385 -25.40 -0.96 12.03
CA ILE A 385 -26.42 -1.82 12.66
C ILE A 385 -26.43 -1.65 14.18
N ALA A 386 -25.25 -1.69 14.81
CA ALA A 386 -25.13 -1.52 16.26
C ALA A 386 -25.63 -0.14 16.71
N ALA A 387 -25.25 0.92 16.00
CA ALA A 387 -25.68 2.27 16.31
C ALA A 387 -27.17 2.51 16.05
N PHE A 388 -27.73 1.93 14.98
CA PHE A 388 -29.15 1.98 14.67
C PHE A 388 -29.97 1.31 15.76
N ALA A 389 -29.58 0.11 16.18
CA ALA A 389 -30.23 -0.61 17.28
C ALA A 389 -30.13 0.19 18.60
N PHE A 390 -28.94 0.70 18.93
CA PHE A 390 -28.73 1.54 20.11
C PHE A 390 -29.64 2.77 20.10
N TRP A 391 -29.73 3.48 18.98
CA TRP A 391 -30.56 4.65 18.85
C TRP A 391 -32.05 4.35 19.06
N ILE A 392 -32.58 3.29 18.44
CA ILE A 392 -34.00 2.91 18.56
C ILE A 392 -34.37 2.55 20.01
N HIS A 393 -33.49 1.84 20.73
CA HIS A 393 -33.79 1.38 22.08
C HIS A 393 -33.49 2.40 23.19
N VAL A 394 -32.41 3.17 23.05
CA VAL A 394 -31.93 4.10 24.10
C VAL A 394 -32.45 5.52 23.89
N GLN A 395 -32.82 5.88 22.67
CA GLN A 395 -33.27 7.23 22.29
C GLN A 395 -32.35 8.36 22.80
N PRO A 396 -31.03 8.26 22.56
CA PRO A 396 -30.06 9.26 22.99
C PRO A 396 -30.28 10.63 22.30
N PRO A 397 -29.83 11.73 22.93
CA PRO A 397 -29.80 13.04 22.29
C PRO A 397 -28.94 12.99 21.00
N GLY A 398 -29.53 13.45 19.90
CA GLY A 398 -28.94 13.38 18.55
C GLY A 398 -29.58 12.37 17.61
N GLY A 399 -30.38 11.43 18.13
CA GLY A 399 -31.25 10.57 17.33
C GLY A 399 -30.58 9.90 16.12
N PRO A 400 -31.08 10.12 14.89
CA PRO A 400 -30.57 9.47 13.67
C PRO A 400 -29.15 9.93 13.26
N ALA A 401 -28.59 10.96 13.90
CA ALA A 401 -27.22 11.40 13.65
C ALA A 401 -26.16 10.42 14.21
N ILE A 402 -26.51 9.62 15.23
CA ILE A 402 -25.58 8.66 15.85
C ILE A 402 -25.24 7.49 14.89
N PRO A 403 -26.22 6.81 14.26
CA PRO A 403 -25.93 5.83 13.21
C PRO A 403 -25.12 6.40 12.04
N MET A 404 -25.42 7.65 11.62
CA MET A 404 -24.62 8.35 10.61
C MET A 404 -23.16 8.50 11.04
N MET A 405 -22.92 8.97 12.26
CA MET A 405 -21.58 9.19 12.78
C MET A 405 -20.80 7.87 12.93
N ALA A 406 -21.44 6.82 13.46
CA ALA A 406 -20.83 5.50 13.61
C ALA A 406 -20.43 4.90 12.25
N ALA A 407 -21.30 4.99 11.24
CA ALA A 407 -20.99 4.53 9.89
C ALA A 407 -19.88 5.36 9.24
N ALA A 408 -19.87 6.69 9.42
CA ALA A 408 -18.85 7.58 8.91
C ALA A 408 -17.46 7.24 9.47
N PHE A 409 -17.33 7.09 10.79
CA PHE A 409 -16.08 6.65 11.42
C PHE A 409 -15.72 5.22 11.04
N GLY A 410 -16.70 4.34 10.86
CA GLY A 410 -16.50 3.00 10.30
C GLY A 410 -15.82 3.05 8.92
N LEU A 411 -16.29 3.92 8.03
CA LEU A 411 -15.66 4.16 6.72
C LEU A 411 -14.24 4.71 6.87
N VAL A 412 -13.98 5.64 7.81
CA VAL A 412 -12.63 6.16 8.07
C VAL A 412 -11.65 5.04 8.45
N VAL A 413 -12.06 4.08 9.29
CA VAL A 413 -11.22 2.92 9.67
C VAL A 413 -10.85 2.05 8.48
N VAL A 414 -11.78 1.86 7.54
CA VAL A 414 -11.50 1.08 6.32
C VAL A 414 -10.60 1.86 5.38
N MET A 415 -10.74 3.18 5.30
CA MET A 415 -9.97 4.06 4.42
C MET A 415 -8.50 4.16 4.84
N ALA A 416 -8.24 4.32 6.14
CA ALA A 416 -6.90 4.50 6.67
C ALA A 416 -6.76 3.87 8.07
N PRO A 417 -5.56 3.35 8.42
CA PRO A 417 -5.28 2.83 9.76
C PRO A 417 -5.15 3.99 10.76
N VAL A 418 -6.28 4.53 11.22
CA VAL A 418 -6.34 5.62 12.20
C VAL A 418 -6.54 5.08 13.62
N LYS A 419 -5.88 5.71 14.59
CA LYS A 419 -6.18 5.49 16.02
C LYS A 419 -7.43 6.27 16.39
N LEU A 420 -8.59 5.61 16.39
CA LEU A 420 -9.90 6.25 16.58
C LEU A 420 -9.96 7.12 17.84
N LEU A 421 -9.44 6.61 18.96
CA LEU A 421 -9.42 7.34 20.22
C LEU A 421 -8.57 8.62 20.14
N ALA A 422 -7.43 8.58 19.45
CA ALA A 422 -6.59 9.76 19.27
C ALA A 422 -7.27 10.80 18.36
N LEU A 423 -7.97 10.35 17.31
CA LEU A 423 -8.77 11.22 16.46
C LEU A 423 -9.92 11.87 17.24
N LEU A 424 -10.65 11.09 18.04
CA LEU A 424 -11.72 11.58 18.90
C LEU A 424 -11.20 12.62 19.91
N LEU A 425 -10.11 12.32 20.61
CA LEU A 425 -9.49 13.25 21.55
C LEU A 425 -9.04 14.54 20.85
N LEU A 426 -8.45 14.43 19.66
CA LEU A 426 -8.09 15.60 18.86
C LEU A 426 -9.30 16.48 18.56
N LEU A 427 -10.40 15.90 18.09
CA LEU A 427 -11.61 16.64 17.70
C LEU A 427 -12.30 17.25 18.93
N LEU A 428 -12.45 16.50 20.03
CA LEU A 428 -13.05 17.00 21.27
C LEU A 428 -12.20 18.08 21.94
N LEU A 429 -10.88 17.93 22.01
CA LEU A 429 -9.99 18.95 22.55
C LEU A 429 -10.00 20.21 21.69
N SER A 430 -10.03 20.07 20.35
CA SER A 430 -10.18 21.20 19.44
C SER A 430 -11.50 21.94 19.68
N MET A 431 -12.58 21.18 19.83
CA MET A 431 -13.91 21.71 20.10
C MET A 431 -13.96 22.47 21.44
N LEU A 432 -13.43 21.89 22.52
CA LEU A 432 -13.48 22.48 23.87
C LEU A 432 -12.50 23.64 24.08
N LEU A 433 -11.24 23.49 23.65
CA LEU A 433 -10.17 24.45 23.97
C LEU A 433 -10.09 25.60 22.98
N VAL A 434 -10.53 25.38 21.74
CA VAL A 434 -10.36 26.35 20.65
C VAL A 434 -11.69 26.86 20.14
N VAL A 435 -12.60 25.97 19.75
CA VAL A 435 -13.83 26.38 19.06
C VAL A 435 -14.85 26.95 20.05
N ALA A 436 -15.07 26.31 21.20
CA ALA A 436 -16.08 26.73 22.16
C ALA A 436 -15.87 28.16 22.69
N PRO A 437 -14.64 28.60 23.05
CA PRO A 437 -14.40 30.00 23.44
C PRO A 437 -14.73 30.99 22.31
N VAL A 438 -14.35 30.67 21.07
CA VAL A 438 -14.64 31.53 19.92
C VAL A 438 -16.14 31.61 19.66
N TYR A 439 -16.83 30.47 19.67
CA TYR A 439 -18.26 30.37 19.38
C TYR A 439 -19.15 30.98 20.47
N LEU A 440 -18.82 30.81 21.75
CA LEU A 440 -19.66 31.28 22.87
C LEU A 440 -19.31 32.69 23.34
N LEU A 441 -18.05 33.12 23.24
CA LEU A 441 -17.60 34.40 23.80
C LEU A 441 -17.36 35.44 22.71
N LEU A 442 -16.72 35.07 21.61
CA LEU A 442 -16.27 36.03 20.60
C LEU A 442 -17.34 36.30 19.53
N MET A 443 -17.89 35.25 18.91
CA MET A 443 -18.86 35.39 17.82
C MET A 443 -20.14 36.16 18.20
N PRO A 444 -20.73 36.00 19.40
CA PRO A 444 -21.93 36.77 19.80
C PRO A 444 -21.69 38.28 19.95
N GLN A 445 -20.43 38.71 20.10
CA GLN A 445 -20.07 40.13 20.19
C GLN A 445 -19.86 40.79 18.81
N LEU A 446 -19.94 40.01 17.72
CA LEU A 446 -19.73 40.52 16.37
C LEU A 446 -21.03 41.08 15.80
N GLU A 447 -21.11 42.40 15.69
CA GLU A 447 -22.31 43.09 15.18
C GLU A 447 -22.34 43.19 13.64
N SER A 448 -21.21 42.96 12.96
CA SER A 448 -21.11 43.12 11.50
C SER A 448 -20.60 41.87 10.79
N GLY A 449 -21.14 41.61 9.59
CA GLY A 449 -20.66 40.54 8.72
C GLY A 449 -19.18 40.70 8.32
N GLN A 450 -18.66 41.93 8.26
CA GLN A 450 -17.25 42.18 8.00
C GLN A 450 -16.36 41.68 9.16
N ALA A 451 -16.78 41.92 10.40
CA ALA A 451 -16.07 41.43 11.58
C ALA A 451 -16.07 39.90 11.64
N LEU A 452 -17.19 39.26 11.25
CA LEU A 452 -17.27 37.80 11.11
C LEU A 452 -16.31 37.26 10.03
N LEU A 453 -16.26 37.89 8.86
CA LEU A 453 -15.35 37.49 7.78
C LEU A 453 -13.87 37.67 8.17
N ALA A 454 -13.55 38.73 8.93
CA ALA A 454 -12.22 38.95 9.49
C ALA A 454 -11.85 37.88 10.52
N LEU A 455 -12.80 37.48 11.39
CA LEU A 455 -12.61 36.37 12.31
C LEU A 455 -12.34 35.05 11.56
N ILE A 456 -13.14 34.73 10.55
CA ILE A 456 -12.95 33.52 9.73
C ILE A 456 -11.57 33.54 9.07
N PHE A 457 -11.15 34.68 8.52
CA PHE A 457 -9.84 34.84 7.93
C PHE A 457 -8.72 34.57 8.95
N LEU A 458 -8.75 35.27 10.08
CA LEU A 458 -7.73 35.16 11.13
C LEU A 458 -7.66 33.75 11.71
N TYR A 459 -8.82 33.17 12.04
CA TYR A 459 -8.93 31.82 12.57
C TYR A 459 -8.36 30.80 11.58
N THR A 460 -8.76 30.90 10.32
CA THR A 460 -8.31 29.99 9.26
C THR A 460 -6.81 30.15 8.98
N PHE A 461 -6.30 31.38 9.00
CA PHE A 461 -4.89 31.68 8.80
C PHE A 461 -4.01 31.09 9.92
N VAL A 462 -4.39 31.29 11.18
CA VAL A 462 -3.65 30.80 12.35
C VAL A 462 -3.57 29.28 12.33
N PHE A 463 -4.69 28.58 12.19
CA PHE A 463 -4.69 27.11 12.19
C PHE A 463 -4.15 26.52 10.88
N GLY A 464 -4.28 27.24 9.76
CA GLY A 464 -3.57 26.93 8.53
C GLY A 464 -2.04 26.96 8.72
N TYR A 465 -1.54 27.98 9.42
CA TYR A 465 -0.11 28.18 9.67
C TYR A 465 0.44 27.15 10.66
N LEU A 466 -0.27 26.89 11.75
CA LEU A 466 0.06 25.81 12.69
C LEU A 466 0.02 24.43 12.03
N GLY A 467 -0.80 24.27 10.99
CA GLY A 467 -0.82 23.11 10.10
C GLY A 467 0.52 22.76 9.48
N GLY A 468 1.38 23.76 9.26
CA GLY A 468 2.74 23.55 8.76
C GLY A 468 3.65 22.80 9.74
N ARG A 469 3.32 22.81 11.05
CA ARG A 469 4.03 22.03 12.08
C ARG A 469 3.43 20.65 12.25
N SER A 470 2.09 20.54 12.30
CA SER A 470 1.41 19.26 12.31
C SER A 470 0.05 19.35 11.60
N PRO A 471 -0.31 18.36 10.76
CA PRO A 471 -1.63 18.34 10.11
C PRO A 471 -2.80 18.33 11.10
N ALA A 472 -2.59 17.76 12.30
CA ALA A 472 -3.59 17.69 13.36
C ALA A 472 -4.02 19.09 13.85
N LEU A 473 -3.07 20.02 14.00
CA LEU A 473 -3.34 21.40 14.42
C LEU A 473 -4.13 22.21 13.39
N LYS A 474 -4.15 21.77 12.13
CA LYS A 474 -4.99 22.35 11.08
C LYS A 474 -6.36 21.67 11.04
N LEU A 475 -6.39 20.34 10.89
CA LEU A 475 -7.63 19.61 10.61
C LEU A 475 -8.61 19.66 11.78
N GLY A 476 -8.14 19.45 13.02
CA GLY A 476 -9.03 19.40 14.18
C GLY A 476 -9.79 20.71 14.41
N PRO A 477 -9.09 21.84 14.66
CA PRO A 477 -9.71 23.13 14.89
C PRO A 477 -10.59 23.61 13.72
N LEU A 478 -10.11 23.53 12.48
CA LEU A 478 -10.87 24.00 11.33
C LEU A 478 -12.13 23.17 11.05
N MET A 479 -12.03 21.84 11.10
CA MET A 479 -13.21 20.98 10.88
C MET A 479 -14.25 21.19 11.98
N MET A 480 -13.82 21.28 13.24
CA MET A 480 -14.74 21.50 14.36
C MET A 480 -15.34 22.91 14.35
N PHE A 481 -14.57 23.94 13.98
CA PHE A 481 -15.09 25.29 13.82
C PHE A 481 -16.20 25.33 12.78
N VAL A 482 -15.95 24.78 11.59
CA VAL A 482 -16.93 24.80 10.51
C VAL A 482 -18.18 23.97 10.84
N MET A 483 -18.02 22.79 11.47
CA MET A 483 -19.15 21.92 11.82
C MET A 483 -19.99 22.43 13.00
N LEU A 484 -19.38 23.17 13.94
CA LEU A 484 -20.08 23.67 15.11
C LEU A 484 -20.62 25.08 14.93
N ALA A 485 -19.83 25.98 14.34
CA ALA A 485 -20.23 27.36 14.17
C ALA A 485 -21.46 27.47 13.24
N ASN A 486 -21.63 26.54 12.29
CA ASN A 486 -22.78 26.47 11.38
C ASN A 486 -23.21 27.86 10.87
N ILE A 487 -22.24 28.59 10.31
CA ILE A 487 -22.35 30.03 10.03
C ILE A 487 -23.49 30.28 9.03
N GLY A 488 -24.50 31.04 9.42
CA GLY A 488 -25.60 31.49 8.58
C GLY A 488 -25.87 32.99 8.71
N ASN A 489 -26.82 33.51 7.91
CA ASN A 489 -27.26 34.90 8.03
C ASN A 489 -28.01 35.13 9.35
N GLU A 490 -28.79 34.15 9.79
CA GLU A 490 -29.41 34.12 11.11
C GLU A 490 -28.62 33.19 12.02
N GLN A 491 -27.76 33.78 12.85
CA GLN A 491 -26.85 33.02 13.71
C GLN A 491 -27.44 32.83 15.10
N SER A 492 -27.71 31.57 15.47
CA SER A 492 -28.14 31.21 16.83
C SER A 492 -27.00 30.57 17.62
N TYR A 493 -26.80 31.00 18.87
CA TYR A 493 -25.79 30.42 19.75
C TYR A 493 -26.44 29.58 20.84
N SER A 494 -26.02 28.32 20.96
CA SER A 494 -26.54 27.40 21.98
C SER A 494 -25.44 26.54 22.57
N PHE A 495 -25.30 26.61 23.89
CA PHE A 495 -24.46 25.69 24.65
C PHE A 495 -24.93 24.24 24.49
N MET A 496 -26.24 24.02 24.37
CA MET A 496 -26.81 22.68 24.20
C MET A 496 -26.40 22.06 22.86
N LEU A 497 -26.30 22.86 21.79
CA LEU A 497 -25.82 22.38 20.49
C LEU A 497 -24.36 21.89 20.58
N LEU A 498 -23.52 22.63 21.29
CA LEU A 498 -22.13 22.24 21.60
C LEU A 498 -22.11 20.91 22.35
N VAL A 499 -22.79 20.82 23.51
CA VAL A 499 -22.78 19.59 24.32
C VAL A 499 -23.31 18.39 23.53
N ASN A 500 -24.40 18.55 22.78
CA ASN A 500 -24.98 17.50 21.95
C ASN A 500 -24.01 17.03 20.86
N ALA A 501 -23.31 17.94 20.16
CA ALA A 501 -22.33 17.56 19.15
C ALA A 501 -21.18 16.72 19.74
N GLY A 502 -20.67 17.11 20.91
CA GLY A 502 -19.63 16.38 21.62
C GLY A 502 -20.09 14.99 22.05
N LEU A 503 -21.31 14.90 22.60
CA LEU A 503 -21.91 13.65 23.05
C LEU A 503 -22.21 12.70 21.87
N MET A 504 -22.71 13.22 20.75
CA MET A 504 -22.91 12.43 19.52
C MET A 504 -21.59 11.85 19.01
N MET A 505 -20.49 12.61 19.06
CA MET A 505 -19.18 12.11 18.64
C MET A 505 -18.65 11.04 19.61
N LEU A 506 -18.81 11.25 20.93
CA LEU A 506 -18.45 10.27 21.96
C LEU A 506 -19.22 8.96 21.78
N LEU A 507 -20.54 9.01 21.61
CA LEU A 507 -21.37 7.83 21.39
C LEU A 507 -21.06 7.16 20.06
N GLY A 508 -20.99 7.92 18.96
CA GLY A 508 -20.71 7.39 17.63
C GLY A 508 -19.35 6.67 17.57
N VAL A 509 -18.28 7.32 18.05
CA VAL A 509 -16.95 6.69 18.11
C VAL A 509 -16.92 5.56 19.14
N GLY A 510 -17.57 5.72 20.29
CA GLY A 510 -17.67 4.69 21.33
C GLY A 510 -18.25 3.38 20.80
N ILE A 511 -19.33 3.46 20.01
CA ILE A 511 -19.93 2.31 19.33
C ILE A 511 -18.94 1.70 18.33
N VAL A 512 -18.24 2.50 17.54
CA VAL A 512 -17.25 1.98 16.57
C VAL A 512 -16.09 1.28 17.28
N VAL A 513 -15.58 1.83 18.39
CA VAL A 513 -14.54 1.20 19.21
C VAL A 513 -15.05 -0.10 19.83
N LEU A 514 -16.29 -0.12 20.33
CA LEU A 514 -16.91 -1.31 20.89
C LEU A 514 -17.04 -2.41 19.82
N VAL A 515 -17.60 -2.06 18.65
CA VAL A 515 -17.73 -2.97 17.51
C VAL A 515 -16.37 -3.47 17.05
N GLN A 516 -15.35 -2.60 17.00
CA GLN A 516 -13.97 -2.97 16.66
C GLN A 516 -13.38 -3.97 17.66
N ARG A 517 -13.64 -3.81 18.96
CA ARG A 517 -13.16 -4.73 20.01
C ARG A 517 -13.89 -6.08 19.96
N LEU A 518 -15.22 -6.06 19.81
CA LEU A 518 -16.06 -7.25 19.73
C LEU A 518 -15.83 -8.06 18.45
N LEU A 519 -15.46 -7.40 17.35
CA LEU A 519 -15.05 -8.06 16.12
C LEU A 519 -13.63 -8.64 16.25
N SER A 520 -13.54 -9.74 17.00
CA SER A 520 -12.33 -10.57 17.15
C SER A 520 -11.55 -10.79 15.85
N PRO A 521 -12.16 -11.07 14.68
CA PRO A 521 -11.38 -11.29 13.47
C PRO A 521 -10.62 -10.04 12.99
N MET A 522 -10.99 -8.82 13.41
CA MET A 522 -10.33 -7.57 13.00
C MET A 522 -9.09 -7.24 13.84
N HIS A 523 -8.84 -7.95 14.95
CA HIS A 523 -7.63 -7.74 15.74
C HIS A 523 -6.37 -8.04 14.92
N PRO A 524 -5.31 -7.20 15.02
CA PRO A 524 -4.10 -7.36 14.21
C PRO A 524 -3.49 -8.76 14.29
N GLU A 525 -3.45 -9.38 15.46
CA GLU A 525 -2.93 -10.74 15.67
C GLU A 525 -3.82 -11.80 15.01
N LYS A 526 -5.15 -11.65 15.01
CA LYS A 526 -6.05 -12.59 14.30
C LYS A 526 -5.94 -12.45 12.80
N VAL A 527 -5.76 -11.22 12.30
CA VAL A 527 -5.44 -10.96 10.89
C VAL A 527 -4.12 -11.64 10.53
N LEU A 528 -3.07 -11.46 11.35
CA LEU A 528 -1.77 -12.11 11.17
C LEU A 528 -1.93 -13.62 11.04
N LEU A 529 -2.58 -14.27 12.01
CA LEU A 529 -2.79 -15.72 12.00
C LEU A 529 -3.54 -16.19 10.75
N ARG A 530 -4.62 -15.51 10.35
CA ARG A 530 -5.37 -15.86 9.14
C ARG A 530 -4.56 -15.67 7.87
N THR A 531 -3.70 -14.67 7.82
CA THR A 531 -2.77 -14.43 6.72
C THR A 531 -1.71 -15.53 6.65
N LEU A 532 -1.11 -15.92 7.77
CA LEU A 532 -0.18 -17.05 7.85
C LEU A 532 -0.81 -18.36 7.39
N ARG A 533 -2.02 -18.68 7.90
CA ARG A 533 -2.74 -19.90 7.50
C ARG A 533 -3.01 -19.93 5.99
N ARG A 534 -3.46 -18.81 5.40
CA ARG A 534 -3.71 -18.72 3.96
C ARG A 534 -2.43 -18.78 3.14
N PHE A 535 -1.34 -18.20 3.63
CA PHE A 535 -0.03 -18.29 3.01
C PHE A 535 0.44 -19.74 2.91
N PHE A 536 0.46 -20.47 4.03
CA PHE A 536 0.87 -21.88 4.04
C PHE A 536 -0.07 -22.78 3.22
N GLN A 537 -1.39 -22.53 3.25
CA GLN A 537 -2.33 -23.20 2.35
C GLN A 537 -2.06 -22.86 0.87
N GLY A 538 -1.64 -21.64 0.57
CA GLY A 538 -1.19 -21.20 -0.74
C GLY A 538 0.03 -21.98 -1.19
N CYS A 539 1.08 -22.03 -0.36
CA CYS A 539 2.29 -22.81 -0.62
C CYS A 539 1.97 -24.29 -0.87
N ALA A 540 1.15 -24.92 -0.03
CA ALA A 540 0.73 -26.31 -0.22
C ALA A 540 0.04 -26.55 -1.58
N ARG A 541 -0.83 -25.61 -2.02
CA ARG A 541 -1.51 -25.70 -3.32
C ARG A 541 -0.58 -25.46 -4.50
N ILE A 542 0.41 -24.58 -4.35
CA ILE A 542 1.44 -24.37 -5.39
C ILE A 542 2.28 -25.63 -5.56
N ILE A 543 2.72 -26.24 -4.47
CA ILE A 543 3.44 -27.52 -4.49
C ILE A 543 2.60 -28.62 -5.15
N ASP A 544 1.29 -28.66 -4.88
CA ASP A 544 0.36 -29.58 -5.54
C ASP A 544 0.25 -29.36 -7.06
N SER A 545 0.46 -28.14 -7.54
CA SER A 545 0.35 -27.82 -8.97
C SER A 545 1.63 -28.03 -9.78
N TYR A 546 2.74 -28.47 -9.18
CA TYR A 546 3.92 -28.98 -9.91
C TYR A 546 3.70 -30.41 -10.47
N SER A 547 2.46 -30.85 -10.68
CA SER A 547 2.18 -32.15 -11.34
C SER A 547 2.34 -32.05 -12.86
N MET A 548 3.15 -32.93 -13.43
CA MET A 548 3.25 -33.11 -14.89
C MET A 548 2.08 -33.98 -15.39
N GLY A 549 1.41 -33.51 -16.45
CA GLY A 549 0.44 -34.24 -17.27
C GLY A 549 0.65 -33.88 -18.74
N SER A 550 -0.33 -34.06 -19.64
CA SER A 550 -0.18 -33.63 -21.05
C SER A 550 0.23 -32.14 -21.20
N PRO A 551 0.81 -31.71 -22.33
CA PRO A 551 1.21 -30.30 -22.57
C PRO A 551 0.11 -29.26 -22.29
N GLN A 552 -1.17 -29.62 -22.47
CA GLN A 552 -2.32 -28.77 -22.13
C GLN A 552 -2.56 -28.64 -20.61
N ARG A 553 -2.27 -29.71 -19.83
CA ARG A 553 -2.30 -29.67 -18.36
C ARG A 553 -1.18 -28.81 -17.78
N HIS A 554 -0.06 -28.67 -18.49
CA HIS A 554 1.04 -27.76 -18.12
C HIS A 554 0.68 -26.29 -18.23
N ALA A 555 0.03 -25.90 -19.33
CA ALA A 555 -0.42 -24.50 -19.51
C ALA A 555 -1.46 -24.10 -18.45
N THR A 556 -2.37 -25.01 -18.08
CA THR A 556 -3.37 -24.77 -17.03
C THR A 556 -2.76 -24.78 -15.64
N SER A 557 -1.87 -25.73 -15.30
CA SER A 557 -1.18 -25.76 -14.01
C SER A 557 -0.30 -24.53 -13.79
N ARG A 558 0.38 -24.06 -14.84
CA ARG A 558 1.12 -22.79 -14.85
C ARG A 558 0.24 -21.58 -14.57
N ARG A 559 -0.91 -21.46 -15.24
CA ARG A 559 -1.88 -20.39 -14.98
C ARG A 559 -2.40 -20.43 -13.53
N VAL A 560 -2.63 -21.61 -12.99
CA VAL A 560 -3.08 -21.80 -11.59
C VAL A 560 -1.97 -21.40 -10.60
N ARG A 561 -0.72 -21.85 -10.80
CA ARG A 561 0.42 -21.47 -9.96
C ARG A 561 0.63 -19.97 -9.94
N ARG A 562 0.68 -19.36 -11.12
CA ARG A 562 0.79 -17.92 -11.28
C ARG A 562 -0.32 -17.17 -10.53
N ARG A 563 -1.58 -17.56 -10.72
CA ARG A 563 -2.73 -16.98 -9.99
C ARG A 563 -2.65 -17.17 -8.47
N LEU A 564 -2.21 -18.33 -7.99
CA LEU A 564 -2.07 -18.59 -6.55
C LEU A 564 -0.93 -17.78 -5.93
N PHE A 565 0.18 -17.65 -6.65
CA PHE A 565 1.31 -16.85 -6.23
C PHE A 565 0.91 -15.36 -6.13
N GLU A 566 0.24 -14.85 -7.16
CA GLU A 566 -0.31 -13.49 -7.22
C GLU A 566 -1.32 -13.19 -6.09
N SER A 567 -2.22 -14.13 -5.79
CA SER A 567 -3.34 -13.88 -4.87
C SER A 567 -3.03 -14.16 -3.40
N ARG A 568 -2.13 -15.11 -3.09
CA ARG A 568 -1.92 -15.61 -1.72
C ARG A 568 -0.51 -15.40 -1.18
N ILE A 569 0.49 -15.28 -2.06
CA ILE A 569 1.90 -15.27 -1.66
C ILE A 569 2.51 -13.88 -1.82
N GLN A 570 2.25 -13.21 -2.93
CA GLN A 570 2.80 -11.87 -3.20
C GLN A 570 2.25 -10.76 -2.28
N PRO A 571 0.95 -10.71 -1.92
CA PRO A 571 0.42 -9.66 -1.04
C PRO A 571 0.90 -9.78 0.41
N LEU A 572 1.48 -10.93 0.77
CA LEU A 572 1.91 -11.28 2.12
C LEU A 572 2.80 -10.21 2.74
N THR A 573 3.74 -9.68 1.98
CA THR A 573 4.80 -8.81 2.49
C THR A 573 4.27 -7.47 2.95
N ALA A 574 3.44 -6.83 2.13
CA ALA A 574 2.79 -5.58 2.51
C ALA A 574 1.78 -5.79 3.65
N GLN A 575 1.01 -6.89 3.62
CA GLN A 575 0.02 -7.19 4.64
C GLN A 575 0.66 -7.50 6.01
N LEU A 576 1.66 -8.37 6.05
CA LEU A 576 2.30 -8.78 7.30
C LEU A 576 3.11 -7.63 7.92
N GLN A 577 3.80 -6.82 7.11
CA GLN A 577 4.54 -5.65 7.61
C GLN A 577 3.59 -4.59 8.18
N MET A 578 2.45 -4.33 7.52
CA MET A 578 1.43 -3.42 8.03
C MET A 578 0.79 -3.95 9.33
N VAL A 579 0.53 -5.26 9.39
CA VAL A 579 -0.06 -5.88 10.58
C VAL A 579 0.94 -5.87 11.74
N SER A 580 2.22 -6.16 11.51
CA SER A 580 3.23 -6.20 12.56
C SER A 580 3.50 -4.83 13.19
N THR A 581 3.39 -3.75 12.42
CA THR A 581 3.48 -2.38 12.97
C THR A 581 2.28 -2.00 13.84
N ASN A 582 1.15 -2.68 13.69
CA ASN A 582 -0.08 -2.42 14.42
C ASN A 582 -0.32 -3.38 15.60
N LEU A 583 0.58 -4.34 15.82
CA LEU A 583 0.51 -5.22 16.99
C LEU A 583 0.86 -4.43 18.26
N ASP A 584 0.05 -4.61 19.30
CA ASP A 584 0.39 -4.09 20.63
C ASP A 584 1.28 -5.09 21.37
N TYR A 585 2.60 -4.96 21.18
CA TYR A 585 3.58 -5.84 21.83
C TYR A 585 3.53 -5.80 23.36
N ARG A 586 2.96 -4.74 23.97
CA ARG A 586 2.76 -4.70 25.44
C ARG A 586 1.74 -5.73 25.90
N GLN A 587 0.77 -6.07 25.05
CA GLN A 587 -0.25 -7.08 25.34
C GLN A 587 0.22 -8.52 25.08
N PHE A 588 1.39 -8.69 24.45
CA PHE A 588 1.95 -9.98 24.04
C PHE A 588 3.43 -10.12 24.42
N PRO A 589 3.77 -10.13 25.73
CA PRO A 589 5.16 -10.15 26.18
C PRO A 589 5.97 -11.39 25.75
N HIS A 590 5.29 -12.51 25.45
CA HIS A 590 5.94 -13.74 24.95
C HIS A 590 6.18 -13.73 23.43
N ASN A 591 5.54 -12.80 22.71
CA ASN A 591 5.71 -12.55 21.29
C ASN A 591 6.21 -11.12 21.06
N ASP A 592 7.44 -10.85 21.50
CA ASP A 592 8.09 -9.55 21.35
C ASP A 592 8.42 -9.20 19.90
N GLU A 593 8.65 -7.92 19.63
CA GLU A 593 8.88 -7.38 18.28
C GLU A 593 10.03 -8.09 17.56
N ARG A 594 11.08 -8.51 18.28
CA ARG A 594 12.22 -9.23 17.69
C ARG A 594 11.81 -10.60 17.17
N ARG A 595 11.07 -11.40 17.95
CA ARG A 595 10.58 -12.72 17.52
C ARG A 595 9.63 -12.62 16.33
N VAL A 596 8.72 -11.64 16.36
CA VAL A 596 7.79 -11.40 15.24
C VAL A 596 8.56 -10.99 13.99
N THR A 597 9.50 -10.06 14.10
CA THR A 597 10.33 -9.64 12.96
C THR A 597 11.17 -10.80 12.40
N ALA A 598 11.71 -11.66 13.27
CA ALA A 598 12.42 -12.86 12.84
C ALA A 598 11.49 -13.82 12.07
N LEU A 599 10.28 -14.09 12.56
CA LEU A 599 9.27 -14.89 11.85
C LEU A 599 8.98 -14.30 10.46
N LEU A 600 8.77 -12.99 10.37
CA LEU A 600 8.50 -12.30 9.10
C LEU A 600 9.66 -12.46 8.11
N HIS A 601 10.90 -12.29 8.58
CA HIS A 601 12.09 -12.53 7.76
C HIS A 601 12.13 -13.97 7.23
N GLY A 602 11.80 -14.96 8.07
CA GLY A 602 11.72 -16.36 7.63
C GLY A 602 10.65 -16.60 6.56
N LEU A 603 9.48 -15.96 6.69
CA LEU A 603 8.41 -16.04 5.69
C LEU A 603 8.81 -15.37 4.36
N TYR A 604 9.58 -14.28 4.42
CA TYR A 604 10.10 -13.62 3.23
C TYR A 604 11.12 -14.49 2.51
N SER A 605 12.08 -15.04 3.26
CA SER A 605 13.04 -16.02 2.71
C SER A 605 12.30 -17.18 2.04
N LEU A 606 11.32 -17.78 2.70
CA LEU A 606 10.50 -18.86 2.14
C LEU A 606 9.77 -18.46 0.85
N ARG A 607 9.15 -17.26 0.83
CA ARG A 607 8.47 -16.71 -0.36
C ARG A 607 9.43 -16.61 -1.54
N ASN A 608 10.62 -16.06 -1.32
CA ASN A 608 11.59 -15.81 -2.38
C ASN A 608 12.17 -17.11 -2.92
N ARG A 609 12.48 -18.08 -2.06
CA ARG A 609 12.92 -19.42 -2.49
C ARG A 609 11.82 -20.17 -3.24
N LEU A 610 10.55 -19.98 -2.88
CA LEU A 610 9.42 -20.51 -3.66
C LEU A 610 9.30 -19.84 -5.04
N GLN A 611 9.57 -18.53 -5.13
CA GLN A 611 9.59 -17.79 -6.41
C GLN A 611 10.72 -18.28 -7.32
N LEU A 612 11.90 -18.49 -6.73
CA LEU A 612 13.06 -19.03 -7.42
C LEU A 612 12.76 -20.42 -7.99
N LEU A 613 12.18 -21.30 -7.17
CA LEU A 613 11.74 -22.62 -7.60
C LEU A 613 10.76 -22.55 -8.78
N GLU A 614 9.75 -21.67 -8.74
CA GLU A 614 8.81 -21.53 -9.87
C GLU A 614 9.53 -21.05 -11.14
N THR A 615 10.46 -20.10 -11.00
CA THR A 615 11.22 -19.53 -12.13
C THR A 615 12.09 -20.60 -12.79
N ASN A 616 12.83 -21.36 -11.98
CA ASN A 616 13.69 -22.44 -12.44
C ASN A 616 12.86 -23.58 -13.02
N TRP A 617 11.75 -23.96 -12.37
CA TRP A 617 10.83 -24.97 -12.88
C TRP A 617 10.27 -24.60 -14.26
N GLU A 618 9.79 -23.37 -14.43
CA GLU A 618 9.27 -22.91 -15.73
C GLU A 618 10.35 -22.86 -16.81
N ARG A 619 11.61 -22.63 -16.44
CA ARG A 619 12.74 -22.64 -17.38
C ARG A 619 13.03 -24.07 -17.83
N THR A 620 13.20 -24.99 -16.89
CA THR A 620 13.47 -26.40 -17.18
C THR A 620 12.32 -27.01 -17.99
N ALA A 621 11.08 -26.68 -17.66
CA ALA A 621 9.91 -27.14 -18.42
C ALA A 621 9.84 -26.62 -19.86
N ARG A 622 10.44 -25.45 -20.14
CA ARG A 622 10.48 -24.85 -21.48
C ARG A 622 11.64 -25.37 -22.32
N ARG A 623 12.82 -25.54 -21.70
CA ARG A 623 14.03 -25.97 -22.40
C ARG A 623 14.03 -27.48 -22.65
N SER A 624 13.67 -28.26 -21.63
CA SER A 624 13.90 -29.71 -21.63
C SER A 624 12.75 -30.47 -20.98
N PRO A 625 11.56 -30.51 -21.61
CA PRO A 625 10.38 -31.15 -21.04
C PRO A 625 10.57 -32.66 -20.80
N GLY A 626 11.46 -33.33 -21.54
CA GLY A 626 11.81 -34.74 -21.36
C GLY A 626 12.56 -35.03 -20.06
N LEU A 627 13.43 -34.13 -19.61
CA LEU A 627 14.18 -34.29 -18.35
C LEU A 627 13.29 -34.25 -17.11
N LEU A 628 12.23 -33.44 -17.15
CA LEU A 628 11.24 -33.42 -16.05
C LEU A 628 10.45 -34.73 -15.93
N GLN A 629 10.37 -35.53 -17.00
CA GLN A 629 9.75 -36.87 -16.94
C GLN A 629 10.67 -37.88 -16.25
N LEU A 630 11.99 -37.79 -16.47
CA LEU A 630 12.98 -38.68 -15.87
C LEU A 630 13.03 -38.58 -14.34
N ILE A 631 12.81 -37.38 -13.80
CA ILE A 631 12.79 -37.14 -12.33
C ILE A 631 11.38 -37.21 -11.70
N GLN A 632 10.35 -37.62 -12.44
CA GLN A 632 8.94 -37.62 -11.99
C GLN A 632 8.66 -38.46 -10.70
N PRO A 633 9.23 -39.67 -10.50
CA PRO A 633 8.96 -40.46 -9.30
C PRO A 633 9.41 -39.74 -8.03
N LEU A 634 10.60 -39.14 -8.10
CA LEU A 634 11.21 -38.32 -7.04
C LEU A 634 10.36 -37.08 -6.75
N GLN A 635 9.85 -36.41 -7.79
CA GLN A 635 8.93 -35.28 -7.63
C GLN A 635 7.65 -35.64 -6.86
N GLY A 636 7.10 -36.84 -7.07
CA GLY A 636 5.87 -37.28 -6.41
C GLY A 636 6.01 -37.42 -4.90
N GLU A 637 7.16 -37.94 -4.45
CA GLU A 637 7.46 -38.05 -3.02
C GLU A 637 7.80 -36.70 -2.39
N TRP A 638 8.66 -35.92 -3.04
CA TRP A 638 9.00 -34.55 -2.66
C TRP A 638 7.76 -33.67 -2.43
N ARG A 639 6.84 -33.65 -3.40
CA ARG A 639 5.59 -32.86 -3.33
C ARG A 639 4.74 -33.30 -2.15
N ARG A 640 4.59 -34.61 -1.92
CA ARG A 640 3.80 -35.15 -0.80
C ARG A 640 4.39 -34.71 0.55
N ARG A 641 5.71 -34.76 0.71
CA ARG A 641 6.41 -34.36 1.94
C ARG A 641 6.31 -32.85 2.20
N MET A 642 6.63 -32.00 1.22
CA MET A 642 6.50 -30.53 1.37
C MET A 642 5.06 -30.12 1.66
N ARG A 643 4.09 -30.72 0.96
CA ARG A 643 2.67 -30.49 1.20
C ARG A 643 2.27 -30.83 2.63
N ALA A 644 2.77 -31.93 3.18
CA ALA A 644 2.49 -32.32 4.56
C ALA A 644 2.98 -31.27 5.56
N VAL A 645 4.20 -30.75 5.38
CA VAL A 645 4.76 -29.67 6.21
C VAL A 645 3.91 -28.41 6.12
N PHE A 646 3.63 -27.90 4.90
CA PHE A 646 2.82 -26.69 4.72
C PHE A 646 1.40 -26.84 5.25
N ARG A 647 0.77 -28.02 5.13
CA ARG A 647 -0.56 -28.29 5.71
C ARG A 647 -0.54 -28.26 7.24
N ARG A 648 0.56 -28.70 7.86
CA ARG A 648 0.73 -28.70 9.31
C ARG A 648 0.97 -27.28 9.83
N TRP A 649 1.80 -26.49 9.15
CA TRP A 649 1.97 -25.06 9.42
C TRP A 649 0.70 -24.23 9.19
N ALA A 650 -0.10 -24.58 8.18
CA ALA A 650 -1.41 -23.97 7.98
C ALA A 650 -2.38 -24.21 9.15
N ARG A 651 -2.11 -25.20 10.01
CA ARG A 651 -2.82 -25.46 11.27
C ARG A 651 -2.07 -24.92 12.49
N LEU A 652 -0.95 -24.23 12.30
CA LEU A 652 -0.04 -23.72 13.34
C LEU A 652 0.52 -24.84 14.23
N GLN A 653 0.70 -26.03 13.65
CA GLN A 653 1.28 -27.19 14.33
C GLN A 653 2.76 -27.35 13.95
N SER A 654 3.58 -27.82 14.89
CA SER A 654 4.98 -28.17 14.61
C SER A 654 5.07 -29.28 13.55
N ALA A 655 6.06 -29.18 12.67
CA ALA A 655 6.42 -30.17 11.67
C ALA A 655 7.82 -30.78 11.91
N ASP A 656 8.38 -30.71 13.13
CA ASP A 656 9.77 -31.11 13.42
C ASP A 656 10.09 -32.51 12.94
N ARG A 657 9.29 -33.51 13.33
CA ARG A 657 9.50 -34.90 12.91
C ARG A 657 9.50 -35.08 11.39
N LEU A 658 8.72 -34.27 10.65
CA LEU A 658 8.67 -34.33 9.19
C LEU A 658 9.91 -33.69 8.55
N ILE A 659 10.43 -32.61 9.13
CA ILE A 659 11.63 -31.92 8.65
C ILE A 659 12.90 -32.67 9.05
N GLU A 660 12.95 -33.22 10.28
CA GLU A 660 14.05 -34.05 10.78
C GLU A 660 14.15 -35.38 10.03
N SER A 661 13.03 -36.10 9.82
CA SER A 661 13.04 -37.34 9.02
C SER A 661 13.53 -37.10 7.59
N TRP A 662 13.28 -35.90 7.04
CA TRP A 662 13.77 -35.54 5.72
C TRP A 662 15.25 -35.13 5.74
N ARG A 663 15.76 -34.53 6.81
CA ARG A 663 17.20 -34.25 6.97
C ARG A 663 18.06 -35.50 7.14
N HIS A 664 17.52 -36.57 7.74
CA HIS A 664 18.27 -37.78 8.09
C HIS A 664 18.21 -38.90 7.06
N GLN A 665 17.36 -38.82 6.04
CA GLN A 665 17.42 -39.70 4.88
C GLN A 665 18.42 -39.14 3.86
N PRO A 666 19.14 -39.96 3.07
CA PRO A 666 19.90 -39.47 1.92
C PRO A 666 18.93 -38.60 1.10
N GLY A 667 19.20 -37.29 1.10
CA GLY A 667 18.21 -36.31 0.68
C GLY A 667 17.77 -36.58 -0.74
N LEU A 668 16.52 -36.27 -1.07
CA LEU A 668 16.05 -36.25 -2.45
C LEU A 668 16.99 -35.46 -3.39
N ALA A 669 17.73 -34.50 -2.83
CA ALA A 669 18.83 -33.82 -3.52
C ALA A 669 20.00 -34.75 -3.86
N ARG A 670 20.49 -35.58 -2.94
CA ARG A 670 21.51 -36.61 -3.23
C ARG A 670 21.01 -37.63 -4.25
N GLU A 671 19.76 -38.06 -4.15
CA GLU A 671 19.18 -39.00 -5.12
C GLU A 671 18.97 -38.36 -6.51
N LEU A 672 18.69 -37.04 -6.55
CA LEU A 672 18.66 -36.25 -7.78
C LEU A 672 20.07 -35.98 -8.32
N GLU A 673 21.06 -35.75 -7.45
CA GLU A 673 22.48 -35.59 -7.79
C GLU A 673 23.04 -36.89 -8.38
N ASP A 674 22.81 -38.04 -7.74
CA ASP A 674 23.22 -39.35 -8.24
C ASP A 674 22.62 -39.65 -9.62
N ARG A 675 21.33 -39.32 -9.82
CA ARG A 675 20.67 -39.43 -11.13
C ARG A 675 21.20 -38.45 -12.15
N LEU A 676 21.61 -37.26 -11.72
CA LEU A 676 22.17 -36.23 -12.60
C LEU A 676 23.60 -36.62 -13.04
N ASP A 677 24.39 -37.20 -12.14
CA ASP A 677 25.71 -37.77 -12.46
C ASP A 677 25.59 -38.94 -13.47
N GLU A 678 24.58 -39.80 -13.34
CA GLU A 678 24.29 -40.84 -14.35
C GLU A 678 23.93 -40.24 -15.71
N LEU A 679 23.14 -39.18 -15.69
CA LEU A 679 22.62 -38.47 -16.84
C LEU A 679 23.72 -37.66 -17.57
N GLU A 680 24.65 -37.03 -16.86
CA GLU A 680 25.85 -36.40 -17.43
C GLU A 680 26.76 -37.43 -18.11
N ARG A 681 26.93 -38.63 -17.53
CA ARG A 681 27.65 -39.74 -18.18
C ARG A 681 27.01 -40.18 -19.50
N HIS A 682 25.72 -39.86 -19.72
CA HIS A 682 24.97 -40.19 -20.93
C HIS A 682 24.91 -39.05 -21.96
N GLY A 683 25.65 -37.96 -21.75
CA GLY A 683 25.86 -36.91 -22.76
C GLY A 683 24.73 -35.90 -22.89
N ILE A 684 24.13 -35.47 -21.79
CA ILE A 684 23.15 -34.37 -21.79
C ILE A 684 23.79 -33.05 -22.19
N ASP A 685 23.04 -32.24 -22.94
CA ASP A 685 23.44 -30.88 -23.30
C ASP A 685 23.65 -29.99 -22.05
N GLU A 686 24.73 -29.20 -22.06
CA GLU A 686 25.21 -28.44 -20.92
C GLU A 686 24.18 -27.42 -20.40
N GLY A 687 23.38 -26.85 -21.31
CA GLY A 687 22.29 -25.94 -20.98
C GLY A 687 21.10 -26.62 -20.27
N GLU A 688 20.90 -27.91 -20.51
CA GLU A 688 19.88 -28.72 -19.85
C GLU A 688 20.34 -29.16 -18.45
N ALA A 689 21.60 -29.56 -18.32
CA ALA A 689 22.25 -29.88 -17.04
C ALA A 689 22.19 -28.66 -16.10
N GLN A 690 22.58 -27.47 -16.57
CA GLN A 690 22.46 -26.21 -15.81
C GLN A 690 21.04 -25.91 -15.33
N SER A 691 20.02 -26.21 -16.17
CA SER A 691 18.62 -25.99 -15.81
C SER A 691 18.13 -26.97 -14.73
N LEU A 692 18.68 -28.19 -14.71
CA LEU A 692 18.39 -29.18 -13.67
C LEU A 692 19.12 -28.85 -12.36
N TYR A 693 20.38 -28.43 -12.43
CA TYR A 693 21.14 -27.95 -11.27
C TYR A 693 20.45 -26.80 -10.56
N ALA A 694 20.01 -25.79 -11.33
CA ALA A 694 19.26 -24.66 -10.79
C ALA A 694 17.95 -25.10 -10.12
N LEU A 695 17.30 -26.16 -10.63
CA LEU A 695 16.10 -26.72 -10.04
C LEU A 695 16.41 -27.45 -8.72
N ILE A 696 17.42 -28.31 -8.67
CA ILE A 696 17.83 -29.03 -7.46
C ILE A 696 18.25 -28.06 -6.36
N GLY A 697 19.11 -27.09 -6.67
CA GLY A 697 19.50 -26.08 -5.69
C GLY A 697 18.32 -25.21 -5.21
N SER A 698 17.32 -24.97 -6.07
CA SER A 698 16.10 -24.27 -5.62
C SER A 698 15.24 -25.11 -4.66
N ILE A 699 15.29 -26.44 -4.77
CA ILE A 699 14.63 -27.35 -3.83
C ILE A 699 15.38 -27.39 -2.49
N ASP A 700 16.70 -27.51 -2.52
CA ASP A 700 17.53 -27.52 -1.30
C ASP A 700 17.47 -26.21 -0.56
N SER A 701 17.62 -25.11 -1.27
CA SER A 701 17.46 -23.79 -0.67
C SER A 701 16.07 -23.65 -0.05
N LEU A 702 14.99 -24.09 -0.71
CA LEU A 702 13.65 -24.07 -0.13
C LEU A 702 13.57 -24.90 1.15
N LEU A 703 14.23 -26.05 1.21
CA LEU A 703 14.28 -26.91 2.40
C LEU A 703 15.00 -26.25 3.58
N GLU A 704 16.13 -25.60 3.33
CA GLU A 704 16.85 -24.84 4.36
C GLU A 704 15.99 -23.72 4.93
N ALA A 705 15.32 -22.95 4.06
CA ALA A 705 14.40 -21.91 4.52
C ALA A 705 13.22 -22.48 5.31
N MET A 706 12.73 -23.67 4.94
CA MET A 706 11.70 -24.34 5.70
C MET A 706 12.19 -24.76 7.10
N ALA A 707 13.41 -25.29 7.20
CA ALA A 707 14.02 -25.65 8.49
C ALA A 707 14.27 -24.41 9.37
N GLU A 708 14.78 -23.33 8.78
CA GLU A 708 15.00 -22.07 9.49
C GLU A 708 13.69 -21.44 9.97
N LEU A 709 12.65 -21.46 9.13
CA LEU A 709 11.33 -20.98 9.51
C LEU A 709 10.73 -21.82 10.65
N GLN A 710 10.92 -23.15 10.64
CA GLN A 710 10.46 -24.03 11.71
C GLN A 710 11.07 -23.64 13.07
N ARG A 711 12.36 -23.32 13.12
CA ARG A 711 13.04 -22.82 14.34
C ARG A 711 12.43 -21.51 14.82
N ARG A 712 12.14 -20.58 13.90
CA ARG A 712 11.52 -19.29 14.23
C ARG A 712 10.08 -19.44 14.69
N MET A 713 9.33 -20.39 14.12
CA MET A 713 7.96 -20.72 14.53
C MET A 713 7.88 -21.30 15.95
N HIS A 714 8.96 -21.93 16.46
CA HIS A 714 9.03 -22.40 17.85
C HIS A 714 9.16 -21.27 18.87
N ALA A 715 9.80 -20.17 18.49
CA ALA A 715 9.94 -19.02 19.36
C ALA A 715 8.62 -18.26 19.58
N ILE A 716 7.59 -18.54 18.78
CA ILE A 716 6.29 -17.87 18.82
C ILE A 716 5.30 -18.65 19.68
N ASP A 717 4.73 -17.98 20.67
CA ASP A 717 3.59 -18.49 21.44
C ASP A 717 2.29 -18.32 20.64
N TRP A 718 1.94 -19.37 19.89
CA TRP A 718 0.70 -19.42 19.12
C TRP A 718 -0.55 -19.44 20.00
N LYS A 719 -0.47 -19.96 21.23
CA LYS A 719 -1.63 -20.02 22.15
C LYS A 719 -2.02 -18.61 22.56
N GLN A 720 -1.04 -17.76 22.87
CA GLN A 720 -1.26 -16.37 23.27
C GLN A 720 -2.01 -15.55 22.20
N TRP A 721 -1.70 -15.75 20.92
CA TRP A 721 -2.42 -15.09 19.81
C TRP A 721 -3.71 -15.79 19.41
N SER A 722 -3.85 -17.09 19.66
CA SER A 722 -5.05 -17.86 19.33
C SER A 722 -6.20 -17.68 20.32
N ALA A 723 -5.91 -17.30 21.57
CA ALA A 723 -6.92 -17.05 22.61
C ALA A 723 -7.92 -15.97 22.18
N GLU A 724 -9.22 -16.23 22.35
CA GLU A 724 -10.24 -15.20 22.16
C GLU A 724 -10.13 -14.17 23.29
N ARG A 725 -10.11 -12.89 22.91
CA ARG A 725 -10.08 -11.75 23.82
C ARG A 725 -11.24 -10.84 23.45
N PHE A 726 -12.05 -10.49 24.44
CA PHE A 726 -13.22 -9.63 24.31
C PHE A 726 -12.92 -8.22 24.81
#